data_AF-A0A5C6EN20-F1
#
_entry.id   AF-A0A5C6EN20-F1
#
_cell.length_a   1.000
_cell.length_b   1.000
_cell.length_c   1.000
_cell.angle_alpha   90.00
_cell.angle_beta   90.00
_cell.angle_gamma   90.00
#
_symmetry.space_group_name_H-M   'P 1'
#
loop_
_entity.id
_entity.type
_entity.pdbx_description
1 polymer ?
#
loop_
_entity_poly.entity_id
_entity_poly.type
_entity_poly.pdbx_seq_one_letter_code
_entity_poly.pdbx_strand_id
1 'polypeptide(L)'
;MRRIRRPICWHVALAGLFWTAFIGASDDSFPADPMHKGRIKLNAITCFVSSRFRSTKEHFRATLLWLLTGWLVLASGNFASAVVWRDDLTDAEVQELARQGQFAGVGTVSGGGTGSAIAPGWVLTARHVVGNGSRVTFRLDGQTYAGTSVSQAGSDVALIRLDANQQLPTSTPFIVPNPGHNPVNQLVWKVGWGQYSSVANSQISRGPSGENARAGTNVINSIQNTSAGSSLVFNNSNMGVNSTPFEVSTAPGDSGGPMMYQHQNQWFIAGVTTGAESGVGFTDANVAGVYDWIVSQTGDIFTPQAAPTQIFWDGDSATPGVQTGPGSWSNQRPSFTAVGGAIDGFNFTWENDATATAVFGTANSGASLITVDSAIRFAGIRFAPNTSTGPFQILAGSGTLEAAAGGATIEAQKFARVGAALVGNQTITKTGAADLLINGDNSAFDGQFVIQEGTAIFDNAASFGTGGFLPTTKTTVADGATLQLRGTGLSASEHLHISGSGIDNKGAIYVSAGNHELTERISLQADATIRVDAGRSLTIGGDQGRFYNPGGQSNTLTQIGTGVAVYDKISNITGLAVVNGIAAGSGGINGFVTLTSGAELRPGDSATNTAIGTFTTDDFTIDSTSLLTIDFDPMAGLIDSLNVTGSVNLAGLLRLNLLSAPTPQSSFLFVNNDGSDTVIGQFSNLNRITGSFGGQSYDFAIRYSAGTGNDIAIAAVPEPTTWVALSLAGLAIGYRRRRQCMTRPMVS
;
A
#
# COMPACT_ATOMS: atom_id res chain seq x y z
N MET A 1 17.25 -15.12 -76.42
CA MET A 1 16.47 -13.85 -76.36
C MET A 1 16.04 -13.58 -74.91
N ARG A 2 15.56 -12.36 -74.62
CA ARG A 2 15.13 -11.80 -73.30
C ARG A 2 14.21 -12.73 -72.46
N ARG A 3 14.10 -12.64 -71.12
CA ARG A 3 14.65 -11.72 -70.09
C ARG A 3 14.55 -12.32 -68.65
N ILE A 4 15.53 -11.95 -67.80
CA ILE A 4 15.50 -11.76 -66.32
C ILE A 4 15.15 -12.96 -65.39
N ARG A 5 16.13 -13.30 -64.53
CA ARG A 5 16.01 -14.03 -63.25
C ARG A 5 16.71 -13.24 -62.13
N ARG A 6 16.19 -13.30 -60.90
CA ARG A 6 16.86 -13.14 -59.58
C ARG A 6 16.05 -14.01 -58.59
N PRO A 7 16.66 -14.66 -57.57
CA PRO A 7 17.38 -14.02 -56.46
C PRO A 7 18.84 -14.51 -56.27
N ILE A 8 19.55 -13.92 -55.31
CA ILE A 8 20.95 -14.24 -54.94
C ILE A 8 21.06 -14.42 -53.41
N CYS A 9 22.01 -15.28 -53.02
CA CYS A 9 22.34 -15.72 -51.66
C CYS A 9 23.32 -14.81 -50.89
N TRP A 10 23.21 -14.84 -49.55
CA TRP A 10 24.29 -15.00 -48.54
C TRP A 10 25.47 -14.00 -48.35
N HIS A 11 25.96 -14.01 -47.09
CA HIS A 11 27.29 -13.65 -46.53
C HIS A 11 27.64 -12.18 -46.16
N VAL A 12 27.69 -11.94 -44.84
CA VAL A 12 28.81 -11.43 -44.00
C VAL A 12 29.82 -10.44 -44.61
N ALA A 13 29.96 -9.23 -44.02
CA ALA A 13 31.22 -8.68 -43.42
C ALA A 13 31.25 -7.14 -43.18
N LEU A 14 31.85 -6.76 -42.03
CA LEU A 14 32.61 -5.53 -41.70
C LEU A 14 32.05 -4.08 -41.84
N ALA A 15 32.02 -3.41 -40.69
CA ALA A 15 32.74 -2.17 -40.31
C ALA A 15 32.72 -0.88 -41.19
N GLY A 16 32.49 0.27 -40.53
CA GLY A 16 32.84 1.60 -41.07
C GLY A 16 32.30 2.79 -40.24
N LEU A 17 33.20 3.59 -39.64
CA LEU A 17 32.92 4.82 -38.89
C LEU A 17 32.32 5.95 -39.76
N PHE A 18 31.62 6.95 -39.18
CA PHE A 18 32.20 8.31 -38.90
C PHE A 18 31.20 9.38 -38.36
N TRP A 19 31.75 10.30 -37.53
CA TRP A 19 31.36 11.72 -37.31
C TRP A 19 30.07 12.10 -36.52
N THR A 20 30.16 12.75 -35.33
CA THR A 20 30.15 14.23 -35.00
C THR A 20 28.79 14.94 -35.14
N ALA A 21 28.38 15.93 -34.31
CA ALA A 21 28.88 16.56 -33.08
C ALA A 21 27.78 17.50 -32.49
N PHE A 22 28.15 18.39 -31.55
CA PHE A 22 27.37 19.44 -30.84
C PHE A 22 26.52 18.97 -29.66
N ILE A 23 26.37 19.69 -28.54
CA ILE A 23 27.13 20.70 -27.75
C ILE A 23 26.13 21.11 -26.63
N GLY A 24 26.60 21.39 -25.40
CA GLY A 24 25.77 21.99 -24.35
C GLY A 24 26.52 22.16 -23.03
N ALA A 25 26.50 23.37 -22.47
CA ALA A 25 27.13 23.89 -21.24
C ALA A 25 27.12 22.97 -19.98
N SER A 26 27.90 23.21 -18.93
CA SER A 26 28.69 24.40 -18.49
C SER A 26 29.97 23.98 -17.74
N ASP A 27 30.90 24.90 -17.49
CA ASP A 27 31.41 25.19 -16.13
C ASP A 27 32.45 26.32 -16.10
N ASP A 28 32.76 26.78 -14.89
CA ASP A 28 33.17 28.15 -14.58
C ASP A 28 34.61 28.58 -14.93
N SER A 29 34.79 29.89 -14.86
CA SER A 29 35.93 30.67 -15.36
C SER A 29 37.00 31.02 -14.31
N PHE A 30 38.16 31.50 -14.81
CA PHE A 30 39.26 32.25 -14.14
C PHE A 30 40.61 31.51 -13.89
N PRO A 31 41.80 32.18 -14.03
CA PRO A 31 42.52 32.11 -15.32
C PRO A 31 44.04 31.78 -15.25
N ALA A 32 44.71 31.93 -16.41
CA ALA A 32 46.15 31.80 -16.75
C ALA A 32 47.17 32.45 -15.76
N ASP A 33 48.49 32.19 -15.78
CA ASP A 33 49.43 32.09 -16.94
C ASP A 33 50.76 31.30 -16.58
N PRO A 34 51.92 31.31 -17.30
CA PRO A 34 52.33 30.10 -18.03
C PRO A 34 53.82 29.62 -17.92
N MET A 35 54.06 28.42 -18.48
CA MET A 35 55.27 27.93 -19.18
C MET A 35 56.70 28.20 -18.63
N HIS A 36 57.43 27.07 -18.48
CA HIS A 36 58.77 26.94 -19.09
C HIS A 36 58.95 25.61 -19.83
N LYS A 37 59.77 25.61 -20.89
CA LYS A 37 59.86 24.54 -21.91
C LYS A 37 61.02 23.58 -21.66
N GLY A 38 60.83 22.29 -21.95
CA GLY A 38 61.90 21.31 -22.06
C GLY A 38 61.49 20.10 -22.93
N ARG A 39 62.00 20.02 -24.16
CA ARG A 39 61.79 18.87 -25.07
C ARG A 39 62.81 17.75 -24.80
N ILE A 40 62.50 16.51 -25.18
CA ILE A 40 63.23 15.72 -26.21
C ILE A 40 62.45 14.43 -26.55
N LYS A 41 62.64 13.90 -27.77
CA LYS A 41 61.89 12.77 -28.35
C LYS A 41 62.61 11.41 -28.21
N LEU A 42 61.82 10.34 -28.33
CA LEU A 42 62.24 8.94 -28.54
C LEU A 42 63.23 8.74 -29.70
N ASN A 43 63.95 7.60 -29.65
CA ASN A 43 64.25 6.81 -30.84
C ASN A 43 64.21 5.29 -30.54
N ALA A 44 64.06 4.48 -31.59
CA ALA A 44 63.55 3.09 -31.53
C ALA A 44 64.61 1.97 -31.55
N ILE A 45 64.13 0.73 -31.38
CA ILE A 45 64.88 -0.54 -31.30
C ILE A 45 64.68 -1.36 -32.58
N THR A 46 65.69 -2.08 -33.10
CA THR A 46 65.48 -3.33 -33.87
C THR A 46 66.72 -4.25 -34.00
N CYS A 47 66.46 -5.57 -34.04
CA CYS A 47 67.31 -6.71 -34.46
C CYS A 47 68.56 -7.07 -33.58
N PHE A 48 68.99 -8.33 -33.43
CA PHE A 48 69.02 -9.49 -34.35
C PHE A 48 68.90 -10.88 -33.63
N VAL A 49 68.84 -12.00 -34.36
CA VAL A 49 68.56 -13.39 -33.86
C VAL A 49 69.60 -14.45 -34.30
N SER A 50 69.92 -15.44 -33.44
CA SER A 50 70.53 -16.77 -33.75
C SER A 50 70.59 -17.64 -32.45
N SER A 51 69.89 -18.79 -32.26
CA SER A 51 70.15 -20.20 -32.69
C SER A 51 71.29 -20.94 -31.93
N ARG A 52 71.30 -22.27 -31.62
CA ARG A 52 70.41 -23.44 -31.92
C ARG A 52 70.76 -24.73 -31.08
N PHE A 53 69.85 -25.72 -31.02
CA PHE A 53 70.03 -27.20 -30.72
C PHE A 53 70.29 -27.82 -29.29
N ARG A 54 69.30 -28.64 -28.85
CA ARG A 54 69.29 -30.01 -28.21
C ARG A 54 70.24 -30.50 -27.06
N SER A 55 69.58 -30.99 -25.99
CA SER A 55 69.62 -32.37 -25.40
C SER A 55 70.49 -32.74 -24.17
N THR A 56 69.82 -33.49 -23.27
CA THR A 56 70.27 -34.55 -22.31
C THR A 56 71.05 -34.22 -21.02
N LYS A 57 70.37 -34.55 -19.89
CA LYS A 57 70.86 -35.10 -18.60
C LYS A 57 72.26 -34.72 -18.08
N GLU A 58 72.32 -34.17 -16.87
CA GLU A 58 72.86 -34.85 -15.66
C GLU A 58 72.24 -34.25 -14.37
N HIS A 59 72.04 -35.09 -13.36
CA HIS A 59 71.62 -34.71 -11.99
C HIS A 59 72.83 -34.81 -11.04
N PHE A 60 72.63 -34.43 -9.76
CA PHE A 60 73.61 -34.48 -8.65
C PHE A 60 74.76 -33.45 -8.69
N ARG A 61 74.48 -32.23 -8.19
CA ARG A 61 75.37 -31.44 -7.27
C ARG A 61 74.83 -30.07 -6.84
N ALA A 62 73.50 -29.94 -6.62
CA ALA A 62 72.88 -28.66 -6.20
C ALA A 62 72.04 -28.74 -4.91
N THR A 63 72.20 -29.78 -4.10
CA THR A 63 71.35 -30.08 -2.93
C THR A 63 72.10 -29.93 -1.61
N LEU A 64 72.68 -28.76 -1.34
CA LEU A 64 73.15 -28.38 0.01
C LEU A 64 73.19 -26.87 0.31
N LEU A 65 72.86 -26.00 -0.66
CA LEU A 65 72.95 -24.54 -0.50
C LEU A 65 71.59 -23.82 -0.63
N TRP A 66 70.50 -24.50 -0.24
CA TRP A 66 69.11 -24.00 -0.31
C TRP A 66 68.37 -24.00 1.05
N LEU A 67 69.05 -24.33 2.15
CA LEU A 67 68.42 -24.56 3.46
C LEU A 67 68.59 -23.42 4.49
N LEU A 68 69.22 -22.29 4.14
CA LEU A 68 69.58 -21.25 5.12
C LEU A 68 69.24 -19.79 4.74
N THR A 69 68.54 -19.54 3.64
CA THR A 69 68.09 -18.19 3.22
C THR A 69 66.61 -18.13 2.83
N GLY A 70 65.79 -19.03 3.39
CA GLY A 70 64.34 -19.12 3.17
C GLY A 70 63.48 -18.42 4.23
N TRP A 71 64.03 -17.42 4.93
CA TRP A 71 63.29 -16.59 5.88
C TRP A 71 63.53 -15.10 5.55
N LEU A 72 62.46 -14.31 5.66
CA LEU A 72 62.33 -12.87 5.38
C LEU A 72 62.17 -12.47 3.89
N VAL A 73 61.19 -11.59 3.64
CA VAL A 73 60.91 -10.83 2.37
C VAL A 73 60.34 -11.70 1.22
N LEU A 74 59.08 -11.59 0.74
CA LEU A 74 57.97 -10.64 0.97
C LEU A 74 56.65 -11.38 1.27
N ALA A 75 56.07 -11.12 2.44
CA ALA A 75 54.63 -11.26 2.64
C ALA A 75 53.98 -9.88 2.39
N SER A 76 53.65 -9.61 1.13
CA SER A 76 52.86 -8.43 0.73
C SER A 76 51.67 -8.84 -0.13
N GLY A 77 50.95 -9.87 0.35
CA GLY A 77 49.52 -9.98 0.09
C GLY A 77 48.79 -9.22 1.20
N ASN A 78 47.78 -8.42 0.86
CA ASN A 78 46.93 -7.76 1.86
C ASN A 78 46.10 -8.83 2.57
N PHE A 79 46.57 -9.29 3.73
CA PHE A 79 45.92 -10.36 4.47
C PHE A 79 44.75 -9.84 5.31
N ALA A 80 43.58 -10.42 5.05
CA ALA A 80 42.36 -10.44 5.85
C ALA A 80 41.74 -9.07 6.20
N SER A 81 40.54 -8.81 5.68
CA SER A 81 39.61 -7.74 6.11
C SER A 81 39.15 -7.92 7.56
N ALA A 82 38.40 -7.01 8.17
CA ALA A 82 37.71 -7.20 9.47
C ALA A 82 36.25 -7.70 9.26
N VAL A 83 35.38 -7.69 10.28
CA VAL A 83 33.94 -7.48 10.03
C VAL A 83 33.90 -6.07 9.49
N VAL A 84 33.99 -5.95 8.17
CA VAL A 84 33.97 -4.65 7.50
C VAL A 84 32.56 -4.41 7.02
N TRP A 85 31.90 -3.45 7.64
CA TRP A 85 30.62 -2.91 7.20
C TRP A 85 30.81 -1.62 6.40
N ARG A 86 29.82 -1.32 5.56
CA ARG A 86 29.71 -0.10 4.76
C ARG A 86 29.91 1.18 5.58
N ASP A 87 30.51 2.22 5.01
CA ASP A 87 30.80 3.46 5.77
C ASP A 87 29.57 4.30 6.17
N ASP A 88 28.36 3.95 5.72
CA ASP A 88 27.09 4.54 6.15
C ASP A 88 26.47 3.89 7.40
N LEU A 89 27.09 2.83 7.95
CA LEU A 89 26.66 2.17 9.18
C LEU A 89 27.64 2.43 10.35
N THR A 90 27.10 2.58 11.54
CA THR A 90 27.87 2.72 12.79
C THR A 90 28.16 1.37 13.46
N ASP A 91 29.23 1.29 14.27
CA ASP A 91 29.54 0.10 15.09
C ASP A 91 28.38 -0.26 16.04
N ALA A 92 27.61 0.75 16.49
CA ALA A 92 26.44 0.55 17.32
C ALA A 92 25.30 -0.16 16.56
N GLU A 93 25.06 0.21 15.29
CA GLU A 93 24.03 -0.43 14.45
C GLU A 93 24.37 -1.89 14.15
N VAL A 94 25.61 -2.21 13.75
CA VAL A 94 25.99 -3.62 13.50
C VAL A 94 26.06 -4.48 14.77
N GLN A 95 26.22 -3.87 15.95
CA GLN A 95 26.03 -4.54 17.24
C GLN A 95 24.56 -4.71 17.63
N GLU A 96 23.66 -3.79 17.23
CA GLU A 96 22.21 -3.98 17.36
C GLU A 96 21.73 -5.14 16.48
N LEU A 97 22.22 -5.23 15.24
CA LEU A 97 21.96 -6.36 14.36
C LEU A 97 22.49 -7.69 14.91
N ALA A 98 23.53 -7.68 15.74
CA ALA A 98 24.03 -8.89 16.41
C ALA A 98 23.18 -9.28 17.62
N ARG A 99 22.39 -8.35 18.16
CA ARG A 99 21.44 -8.53 19.26
C ARG A 99 20.02 -8.84 18.76
N GLN A 100 19.89 -9.52 17.61
CA GLN A 100 18.63 -10.17 17.23
C GLN A 100 18.59 -11.61 17.78
N GLY A 101 17.39 -12.10 18.10
CA GLY A 101 17.24 -13.27 18.98
C GLY A 101 17.71 -14.59 18.37
N GLN A 102 17.56 -14.74 17.06
CA GLN A 102 18.11 -15.87 16.31
C GLN A 102 19.65 -15.97 16.38
N PHE A 103 20.34 -14.88 16.76
CA PHE A 103 21.81 -14.84 16.86
C PHE A 103 22.33 -15.04 18.30
N ALA A 104 21.47 -15.11 19.32
CA ALA A 104 21.92 -15.27 20.71
C ALA A 104 22.51 -16.66 21.04
N GLY A 105 22.54 -17.59 20.07
CA GLY A 105 23.34 -18.83 20.14
C GLY A 105 24.79 -18.67 19.67
N VAL A 106 25.23 -17.47 19.25
CA VAL A 106 26.56 -17.24 18.64
C VAL A 106 27.56 -16.65 19.64
N GLY A 107 28.66 -17.37 19.85
CA GLY A 107 29.69 -17.04 20.84
C GLY A 107 31.12 -17.21 20.34
N THR A 108 32.09 -17.01 21.23
CA THR A 108 33.52 -17.11 20.89
C THR A 108 34.08 -18.51 21.14
N VAL A 109 35.08 -18.91 20.36
CA VAL A 109 35.80 -20.18 20.47
C VAL A 109 37.26 -19.93 20.84
N SER A 110 37.79 -20.68 21.81
CA SER A 110 39.21 -20.65 22.19
C SER A 110 40.13 -20.91 21.00
N GLY A 111 41.10 -20.02 20.79
CA GLY A 111 41.91 -19.98 19.57
C GLY A 111 41.66 -18.70 18.75
N GLY A 112 40.61 -17.95 19.08
CA GLY A 112 40.29 -16.68 18.41
C GLY A 112 39.43 -16.89 17.18
N GLY A 113 38.29 -17.56 17.36
CA GLY A 113 37.25 -17.73 16.33
C GLY A 113 35.85 -17.58 16.92
N THR A 114 34.85 -17.80 16.09
CA THR A 114 33.42 -17.73 16.42
C THR A 114 32.77 -19.13 16.27
N GLY A 115 31.66 -19.39 16.95
CA GLY A 115 30.86 -20.61 16.79
C GLY A 115 29.39 -20.39 17.10
N SER A 116 28.53 -21.30 16.63
CA SER A 116 27.07 -21.24 16.80
C SER A 116 26.55 -22.49 17.49
N ALA A 117 25.70 -22.32 18.50
CA ALA A 117 24.96 -23.42 19.10
C ALA A 117 24.02 -24.07 18.08
N ILE A 118 24.05 -25.40 17.97
CA ILE A 118 23.16 -26.19 17.08
C ILE A 118 22.33 -27.23 17.84
N ALA A 119 22.75 -27.61 19.05
CA ALA A 119 22.02 -28.42 20.01
C ALA A 119 22.63 -28.19 21.42
N PRO A 120 21.98 -28.60 22.53
CA PRO A 120 22.50 -28.36 23.88
C PRO A 120 23.93 -28.83 24.12
N GLY A 121 24.36 -29.91 23.46
CA GLY A 121 25.71 -30.46 23.57
C GLY A 121 26.68 -30.11 22.45
N TRP A 122 26.26 -29.29 21.47
CA TRP A 122 26.98 -29.15 20.20
C TRP A 122 27.04 -27.72 19.68
N VAL A 123 28.26 -27.30 19.35
CA VAL A 123 28.57 -26.01 18.71
C VAL A 123 29.19 -26.27 17.34
N LEU A 124 28.71 -25.57 16.31
CA LEU A 124 29.24 -25.57 14.95
C LEU A 124 30.29 -24.44 14.80
N THR A 125 31.42 -24.73 14.17
CA THR A 125 32.52 -23.76 13.93
C THR A 125 33.35 -24.19 12.71
N ALA A 126 34.45 -23.47 12.42
CA ALA A 126 35.35 -23.80 11.33
C ALA A 126 36.50 -24.70 11.80
N ARG A 127 36.94 -25.61 10.92
CA ARG A 127 38.01 -26.57 11.19
C ARG A 127 39.36 -25.90 11.37
N HIS A 128 39.64 -24.81 10.65
CA HIS A 128 40.90 -24.10 10.83
C HIS A 128 40.99 -23.33 12.18
N VAL A 129 39.87 -23.16 12.89
CA VAL A 129 39.82 -22.62 14.27
C VAL A 129 40.18 -23.69 15.29
N VAL A 130 39.72 -24.93 15.08
CA VAL A 130 39.82 -26.03 16.07
C VAL A 130 40.53 -27.26 15.50
N GLY A 131 41.68 -27.61 16.08
CA GLY A 131 42.37 -28.86 15.75
C GLY A 131 41.49 -30.07 16.06
N ASN A 132 41.51 -31.11 15.22
CA ASN A 132 40.69 -32.31 15.44
C ASN A 132 41.07 -33.03 16.75
N GLY A 133 40.08 -33.40 17.58
CA GLY A 133 40.30 -34.03 18.88
C GLY A 133 40.90 -33.10 19.95
N SER A 134 41.00 -31.80 19.68
CA SER A 134 41.58 -30.83 20.61
C SER A 134 40.61 -30.45 21.71
N ARG A 135 41.16 -30.11 22.88
CA ARG A 135 40.37 -29.52 23.96
C ARG A 135 40.17 -28.03 23.68
N VAL A 136 38.91 -27.59 23.71
CA VAL A 136 38.50 -26.22 23.35
C VAL A 136 37.42 -25.73 24.32
N THR A 137 37.23 -24.42 24.38
CA THR A 137 36.13 -23.80 25.12
C THR A 137 35.31 -22.90 24.22
N PHE A 138 34.00 -23.01 24.32
CA PHE A 138 33.03 -22.07 23.76
C PHE A 138 32.57 -21.10 24.85
N ARG A 139 32.45 -19.80 24.55
CA ARG A 139 31.97 -18.80 25.50
C ARG A 139 30.73 -18.09 24.96
N LEU A 140 29.65 -18.15 25.72
CA LEU A 140 28.34 -17.56 25.43
C LEU A 140 27.80 -16.90 26.70
N ASP A 141 27.24 -15.69 26.59
CA ASP A 141 26.68 -14.90 27.70
C ASP A 141 27.60 -14.81 28.93
N GLY A 142 28.89 -14.63 28.67
CA GLY A 142 29.94 -14.59 29.69
C GLY A 142 30.34 -15.96 30.27
N GLN A 143 29.48 -16.97 30.18
CA GLN A 143 29.74 -18.35 30.61
C GLN A 143 30.68 -19.09 29.65
N THR A 144 31.46 -20.03 30.18
CA THR A 144 32.45 -20.80 29.40
C THR A 144 32.14 -22.28 29.50
N TYR A 145 31.96 -22.92 28.36
CA TYR A 145 31.58 -24.32 28.19
C TYR A 145 32.77 -25.08 27.59
N ALA A 146 33.29 -26.06 28.32
CA ALA A 146 34.42 -26.87 27.86
C ALA A 146 33.93 -28.04 27.00
N GLY A 147 34.71 -28.36 25.96
CA GLY A 147 34.39 -29.44 25.02
C GLY A 147 35.59 -29.95 24.24
N THR A 148 35.33 -30.90 23.36
CA THR A 148 36.33 -31.52 22.49
C THR A 148 35.88 -31.39 21.04
N SER A 149 36.75 -30.88 20.17
CA SER A 149 36.45 -30.66 18.76
C SER A 149 36.53 -31.95 17.93
N VAL A 150 35.67 -32.06 16.91
CA VAL A 150 35.78 -33.05 15.83
C VAL A 150 35.60 -32.35 14.49
N SER A 151 36.46 -32.65 13.52
CA SER A 151 36.55 -31.90 12.25
C SER A 151 36.28 -32.80 11.05
N GLN A 152 35.61 -32.29 10.02
CA GLN A 152 35.32 -33.07 8.82
C GLN A 152 36.51 -33.06 7.83
N ALA A 153 36.74 -34.19 7.17
CA ALA A 153 37.71 -34.29 6.08
C ALA A 153 37.14 -33.69 4.78
N GLY A 154 37.95 -32.92 4.02
CA GLY A 154 37.52 -32.31 2.76
C GLY A 154 36.60 -31.10 2.88
N SER A 155 36.34 -30.61 4.10
CA SER A 155 35.58 -29.40 4.40
C SER A 155 36.25 -28.63 5.54
N ASP A 156 36.08 -27.31 5.58
CA ASP A 156 36.47 -26.46 6.70
C ASP A 156 35.38 -26.37 7.80
N VAL A 157 34.46 -27.33 7.87
CA VAL A 157 33.48 -27.44 8.97
C VAL A 157 34.03 -28.31 10.13
N ALA A 158 33.79 -27.86 11.36
CA ALA A 158 34.03 -28.63 12.58
C ALA A 158 32.88 -28.46 13.59
N LEU A 159 32.81 -29.41 14.53
CA LEU A 159 31.90 -29.39 15.66
C LEU A 159 32.72 -29.37 16.96
N ILE A 160 32.15 -28.82 18.02
CA ILE A 160 32.62 -28.96 19.40
C ILE A 160 31.56 -29.76 20.16
N ARG A 161 31.96 -30.93 20.69
CA ARG A 161 31.15 -31.68 21.63
C ARG A 161 31.40 -31.16 23.03
N LEU A 162 30.41 -30.50 23.63
CA LEU A 162 30.48 -30.01 25.00
C LEU A 162 30.41 -31.17 26.00
N ASP A 163 31.03 -31.00 27.17
CA ASP A 163 30.97 -32.01 28.22
C ASP A 163 29.53 -32.22 28.73
N ALA A 164 29.24 -33.40 29.25
CA ALA A 164 27.92 -33.77 29.76
C ALA A 164 27.42 -32.86 30.93
N ASN A 165 28.33 -32.20 31.65
CA ASN A 165 28.05 -31.22 32.71
C ASN A 165 28.25 -29.76 32.26
N GLN A 166 28.41 -29.52 30.96
CA GLN A 166 28.64 -28.22 30.32
C GLN A 166 27.70 -28.04 29.12
N GLN A 167 26.48 -28.59 29.20
CA GLN A 167 25.46 -28.40 28.17
C GLN A 167 24.93 -26.96 28.21
N LEU A 168 24.59 -26.43 27.04
CA LEU A 168 23.97 -25.11 26.89
C LEU A 168 22.54 -25.12 27.46
N PRO A 169 22.06 -24.00 28.03
CA PRO A 169 20.69 -23.85 28.50
C PRO A 169 19.66 -24.16 27.41
N THR A 170 18.49 -24.70 27.79
CA THR A 170 17.37 -24.91 26.86
C THR A 170 16.74 -23.61 26.36
N SER A 171 17.11 -22.46 26.94
CA SER A 171 16.76 -21.12 26.47
C SER A 171 17.71 -20.59 25.39
N THR A 172 18.82 -21.27 25.10
CA THR A 172 19.72 -20.89 24.00
C THR A 172 19.06 -21.19 22.65
N PRO A 173 19.03 -20.23 21.70
CA PRO A 173 18.59 -20.50 20.33
C PRO A 173 19.52 -21.49 19.64
N PHE A 174 18.95 -22.59 19.14
CA PHE A 174 19.68 -23.64 18.43
C PHE A 174 19.32 -23.57 16.94
N ILE A 175 20.05 -22.76 16.17
CA ILE A 175 19.80 -22.62 14.74
C ILE A 175 20.37 -23.85 14.01
N VAL A 176 19.52 -24.53 13.25
CA VAL A 176 19.86 -25.85 12.74
C VAL A 176 20.80 -25.79 11.53
N PRO A 177 21.70 -26.77 11.35
CA PRO A 177 22.48 -26.91 10.12
C PRO A 177 21.55 -27.06 8.89
N ASN A 178 21.89 -26.45 7.75
CA ASN A 178 21.11 -26.59 6.52
C ASN A 178 21.06 -28.06 6.03
N PRO A 179 19.88 -28.69 5.90
CA PRO A 179 19.72 -30.10 5.52
C PRO A 179 19.84 -30.39 4.01
N GLY A 180 20.18 -29.41 3.17
CA GLY A 180 20.31 -29.60 1.71
C GLY A 180 19.57 -28.59 0.84
N HIS A 181 18.90 -27.60 1.44
CA HIS A 181 18.29 -26.49 0.71
C HIS A 181 19.37 -25.64 0.02
N ASN A 182 19.05 -25.04 -1.12
CA ASN A 182 19.98 -24.19 -1.88
C ASN A 182 19.88 -22.71 -1.42
N PRO A 183 20.92 -22.13 -0.80
CA PRO A 183 20.88 -20.76 -0.30
C PRO A 183 21.38 -19.72 -1.33
N VAL A 184 21.70 -20.11 -2.57
CA VAL A 184 22.14 -19.18 -3.62
C VAL A 184 21.03 -18.17 -3.94
N ASN A 185 21.43 -16.91 -4.11
CA ASN A 185 20.55 -15.74 -4.29
C ASN A 185 19.58 -15.47 -3.11
N GLN A 186 19.78 -16.09 -1.94
CA GLN A 186 19.04 -15.73 -0.72
C GLN A 186 19.76 -14.59 0.01
N LEU A 187 18.99 -13.76 0.70
CA LEU A 187 19.50 -12.86 1.74
C LEU A 187 20.01 -13.72 2.91
N VAL A 188 21.24 -13.46 3.34
CA VAL A 188 21.88 -14.16 4.46
C VAL A 188 22.39 -13.18 5.50
N TRP A 189 22.41 -13.62 6.75
CA TRP A 189 22.92 -12.90 7.91
C TRP A 189 24.23 -13.54 8.36
N LYS A 190 25.33 -12.78 8.38
CA LYS A 190 26.59 -13.22 8.98
C LYS A 190 26.70 -12.66 10.39
N VAL A 191 27.19 -13.48 11.32
CA VAL A 191 27.46 -13.07 12.71
C VAL A 191 28.89 -13.46 13.09
N GLY A 192 29.64 -12.51 13.64
CA GLY A 192 31.07 -12.68 13.95
C GLY A 192 31.49 -11.95 15.24
N TRP A 193 32.47 -12.53 15.93
CA TRP A 193 33.14 -11.93 17.10
C TRP A 193 34.60 -11.53 16.78
N GLY A 194 34.96 -11.39 15.51
CA GLY A 194 36.31 -11.05 15.08
C GLY A 194 36.69 -9.58 15.28
N GLN A 195 37.81 -9.21 14.66
CA GLN A 195 38.18 -7.80 14.49
C GLN A 195 37.09 -7.05 13.73
N TYR A 196 36.94 -5.75 13.95
CA TYR A 196 35.81 -4.98 13.43
C TYR A 196 36.20 -3.57 12.98
N SER A 197 35.53 -3.02 11.96
CA SER A 197 35.76 -1.67 11.40
C SER A 197 34.72 -1.29 10.33
N SER A 198 34.53 -0.01 10.04
CA SER A 198 33.94 0.41 8.75
C SER A 198 34.94 0.19 7.58
N VAL A 199 34.48 0.25 6.32
CA VAL A 199 35.34 0.13 5.11
C VAL A 199 36.51 1.09 5.13
N ALA A 200 36.26 2.39 5.28
CA ALA A 200 37.28 3.45 5.27
C ALA A 200 38.38 3.22 6.31
N ASN A 201 38.04 2.65 7.47
CA ASN A 201 38.98 2.45 8.57
C ASN A 201 39.69 1.09 8.53
N SER A 202 39.20 0.13 7.72
CA SER A 202 39.61 -1.29 7.74
C SER A 202 41.10 -1.57 7.46
N GLN A 203 41.83 -0.60 6.90
CA GLN A 203 43.27 -0.67 6.61
C GLN A 203 44.13 0.12 7.60
N ILE A 204 43.52 0.94 8.47
CA ILE A 204 44.20 1.96 9.28
C ILE A 204 44.05 1.68 10.78
N SER A 205 42.85 1.30 11.23
CA SER A 205 42.57 0.96 12.63
C SER A 205 41.43 -0.03 12.71
N ARG A 206 41.60 -1.08 13.52
CA ARG A 206 40.57 -2.11 13.75
C ARG A 206 40.37 -2.31 15.24
N GLY A 207 39.13 -2.56 15.62
CA GLY A 207 38.83 -3.04 16.95
C GLY A 207 39.38 -4.45 17.20
N PRO A 208 39.66 -4.81 18.47
CA PRO A 208 40.12 -6.13 18.85
C PRO A 208 39.02 -7.18 18.69
N SER A 209 39.38 -8.46 18.54
CA SER A 209 38.42 -9.56 18.53
C SER A 209 37.96 -9.94 19.93
N GLY A 210 36.76 -10.51 20.02
CA GLY A 210 36.22 -11.11 21.24
C GLY A 210 35.52 -10.15 22.22
N GLU A 211 35.31 -8.88 21.85
CA GLU A 211 34.59 -7.91 22.70
C GLU A 211 33.07 -8.05 22.62
N ASN A 212 32.48 -7.78 21.45
CA ASN A 212 31.05 -7.88 21.16
C ASN A 212 30.85 -8.51 19.77
N ALA A 213 29.73 -9.21 19.59
CA ALA A 213 29.30 -9.68 18.27
C ALA A 213 28.96 -8.51 17.34
N ARG A 214 29.24 -8.66 16.04
CA ARG A 214 28.67 -7.83 14.97
C ARG A 214 27.93 -8.73 13.99
N ALA A 215 26.87 -8.19 13.37
CA ALA A 215 26.15 -8.85 12.32
C ALA A 215 25.81 -7.90 11.17
N GLY A 216 25.51 -8.50 10.02
CA GLY A 216 25.05 -7.79 8.82
C GLY A 216 24.61 -8.77 7.75
N THR A 217 24.10 -8.24 6.64
CA THR A 217 23.53 -9.02 5.55
C THR A 217 24.49 -9.23 4.38
N ASN A 218 24.14 -10.16 3.49
CA ASN A 218 24.79 -10.44 2.22
C ASN A 218 23.84 -11.21 1.28
N VAL A 219 24.27 -11.43 0.03
CA VAL A 219 23.63 -12.40 -0.89
C VAL A 219 24.67 -13.40 -1.36
N ILE A 220 24.38 -14.70 -1.24
CA ILE A 220 25.27 -15.75 -1.76
C ILE A 220 25.19 -15.76 -3.29
N ASN A 221 26.30 -15.51 -3.97
CA ASN A 221 26.33 -15.46 -5.43
C ASN A 221 26.45 -16.85 -6.06
N SER A 222 27.16 -17.78 -5.43
CA SER A 222 27.42 -19.11 -6.00
C SER A 222 27.90 -20.12 -4.94
N ILE A 223 27.91 -21.40 -5.31
CA ILE A 223 28.62 -22.46 -4.60
C ILE A 223 29.80 -22.88 -5.47
N GLN A 224 31.01 -22.91 -4.91
CA GLN A 224 32.25 -23.26 -5.62
C GLN A 224 33.10 -24.22 -4.80
N ASN A 225 34.06 -24.89 -5.45
CA ASN A 225 35.09 -25.66 -4.75
C ASN A 225 36.34 -24.77 -4.59
N THR A 226 36.77 -24.57 -3.35
CA THR A 226 37.85 -23.67 -2.94
C THR A 226 38.95 -24.44 -2.20
N SER A 227 39.95 -23.75 -1.66
CA SER A 227 40.94 -24.35 -0.76
C SER A 227 40.33 -25.00 0.51
N ALA A 228 39.11 -24.60 0.89
CA ALA A 228 38.35 -25.11 2.04
C ALA A 228 37.34 -26.22 1.69
N GLY A 229 37.29 -26.67 0.43
CA GLY A 229 36.30 -27.63 -0.07
C GLY A 229 35.10 -26.94 -0.72
N SER A 230 33.90 -27.52 -0.60
CA SER A 230 32.67 -26.86 -1.09
C SER A 230 32.38 -25.64 -0.22
N SER A 231 32.30 -24.46 -0.84
CA SER A 231 32.08 -23.17 -0.18
C SER A 231 30.96 -22.38 -0.83
N LEU A 232 30.22 -21.67 0.00
CA LEU A 232 29.37 -20.56 -0.40
C LEU A 232 30.27 -19.36 -0.69
N VAL A 233 30.09 -18.73 -1.85
CA VAL A 233 30.87 -17.57 -2.29
C VAL A 233 29.96 -16.36 -2.37
N PHE A 234 30.39 -15.28 -1.72
CA PHE A 234 29.74 -13.99 -1.76
C PHE A 234 30.78 -12.89 -2.02
N ASN A 235 30.38 -11.90 -2.82
CA ASN A 235 31.17 -10.72 -3.11
C ASN A 235 30.57 -9.53 -2.39
N ASN A 236 31.37 -8.88 -1.55
CA ASN A 236 30.97 -7.62 -0.95
C ASN A 236 31.32 -6.46 -1.90
N SER A 237 30.33 -5.63 -2.24
CA SER A 237 30.48 -4.42 -3.05
C SER A 237 30.62 -3.13 -2.23
N ASN A 238 30.11 -3.10 -1.00
CA ASN A 238 29.95 -2.02 -0.02
C ASN A 238 29.29 -0.71 -0.49
N MET A 239 29.24 -0.42 -1.80
CA MET A 239 28.64 0.77 -2.40
C MET A 239 28.00 0.49 -3.77
N GLY A 240 27.81 -0.78 -4.14
CA GLY A 240 27.27 -1.17 -5.45
C GLY A 240 25.74 -1.21 -5.48
N VAL A 241 25.14 -1.19 -6.68
CA VAL A 241 23.68 -1.33 -6.90
C VAL A 241 23.12 -2.69 -6.39
N ASN A 242 24.02 -3.65 -6.13
CA ASN A 242 23.69 -4.99 -5.61
C ASN A 242 24.08 -5.17 -4.13
N SER A 243 24.44 -4.10 -3.42
CA SER A 243 24.71 -4.16 -1.97
C SER A 243 23.43 -4.42 -1.18
N THR A 244 23.53 -5.19 -0.10
CA THR A 244 22.45 -5.30 0.90
C THR A 244 22.45 -4.10 1.85
N PRO A 245 21.34 -3.77 2.52
CA PRO A 245 21.28 -2.63 3.44
C PRO A 245 22.29 -2.69 4.59
N PHE A 246 22.71 -3.90 4.98
CA PHE A 246 23.66 -4.15 6.05
C PHE A 246 24.91 -4.90 5.57
N GLU A 247 25.37 -4.64 4.35
CA GLU A 247 26.45 -5.42 3.72
C GLU A 247 27.73 -5.47 4.59
N VAL A 248 28.20 -6.70 4.87
CA VAL A 248 29.40 -6.96 5.68
C VAL A 248 30.43 -7.83 4.95
N SER A 249 31.65 -7.92 5.49
CA SER A 249 32.66 -8.91 5.10
C SER A 249 33.21 -9.67 6.32
N THR A 250 34.27 -10.45 6.13
CA THR A 250 34.83 -11.41 7.10
C THR A 250 36.16 -10.95 7.72
N ALA A 251 36.29 -11.11 9.04
CA ALA A 251 37.47 -10.81 9.87
C ALA A 251 38.42 -11.99 10.17
N PRO A 252 39.68 -11.71 10.58
CA PRO A 252 40.34 -12.48 11.63
C PRO A 252 39.44 -12.55 12.87
N GLY A 253 39.08 -13.76 13.26
CA GLY A 253 38.24 -14.04 14.43
C GLY A 253 36.75 -14.28 14.12
N ASP A 254 36.29 -13.93 12.92
CA ASP A 254 34.96 -14.36 12.46
C ASP A 254 34.96 -15.81 12.01
N SER A 255 36.14 -16.38 11.72
CA SER A 255 36.35 -17.79 11.42
C SER A 255 35.45 -18.71 12.27
N GLY A 256 34.63 -19.53 11.62
CA GLY A 256 33.64 -20.41 12.25
C GLY A 256 32.30 -19.77 12.61
N GLY A 257 32.18 -18.45 12.50
CA GLY A 257 30.92 -17.71 12.69
C GLY A 257 29.89 -18.05 11.62
N PRO A 258 28.60 -18.15 11.98
CA PRO A 258 27.58 -18.66 11.08
C PRO A 258 27.18 -17.63 10.02
N MET A 259 26.87 -18.16 8.83
CA MET A 259 26.05 -17.52 7.83
C MET A 259 24.66 -18.17 7.88
N MET A 260 23.69 -17.45 8.42
CA MET A 260 22.31 -17.88 8.62
C MET A 260 21.39 -17.33 7.52
N TYR A 261 20.28 -18.01 7.27
CA TYR A 261 19.24 -17.54 6.36
C TYR A 261 17.90 -18.18 6.71
N GLN A 262 16.82 -17.65 6.15
CA GLN A 262 15.49 -18.23 6.28
C GLN A 262 15.11 -19.02 5.02
N HIS A 263 14.39 -20.12 5.23
CA HIS A 263 13.73 -20.87 4.17
C HIS A 263 12.38 -21.40 4.68
N GLN A 264 11.28 -20.99 4.05
CA GLN A 264 9.91 -21.33 4.45
C GLN A 264 9.60 -20.91 5.91
N ASN A 265 9.95 -19.68 6.30
CA ASN A 265 9.77 -19.16 7.66
C ASN A 265 10.52 -19.99 8.73
N GLN A 266 11.65 -20.60 8.37
CA GLN A 266 12.50 -21.38 9.27
C GLN A 266 13.97 -20.98 9.12
N TRP A 267 14.70 -20.87 10.23
CA TRP A 267 16.10 -20.46 10.26
C TRP A 267 17.07 -21.64 10.11
N PHE A 268 18.06 -21.49 9.24
CA PHE A 268 19.11 -22.47 8.98
C PHE A 268 20.49 -21.81 8.92
N ILE A 269 21.54 -22.53 9.34
CA ILE A 269 22.94 -22.17 9.08
C ILE A 269 23.33 -22.72 7.69
N ALA A 270 23.49 -21.83 6.71
CA ALA A 270 23.96 -22.16 5.37
C ALA A 270 25.47 -22.45 5.34
N GLY A 271 26.26 -21.66 6.06
CA GLY A 271 27.72 -21.69 6.01
C GLY A 271 28.37 -21.41 7.36
N VAL A 272 29.64 -21.81 7.48
CA VAL A 272 30.54 -21.31 8.53
C VAL A 272 31.66 -20.50 7.90
N THR A 273 31.99 -19.37 8.50
CA THR A 273 32.94 -18.41 7.95
C THR A 273 34.34 -19.03 7.80
N THR A 274 34.86 -19.08 6.58
CA THR A 274 36.22 -19.55 6.30
C THR A 274 37.18 -18.37 6.16
N GLY A 275 36.86 -17.38 5.32
CA GLY A 275 37.76 -16.24 5.09
C GLY A 275 37.54 -15.53 3.75
N ALA A 276 38.65 -15.18 3.10
CA ALA A 276 38.69 -14.63 1.75
C ALA A 276 39.72 -15.39 0.92
N GLU A 277 39.38 -15.74 -0.32
CA GLU A 277 40.27 -16.45 -1.26
C GLU A 277 40.53 -15.61 -2.51
N SER A 278 41.81 -15.47 -2.86
CA SER A 278 42.27 -14.60 -3.95
C SER A 278 41.71 -15.06 -5.31
N GLY A 279 40.98 -14.18 -5.98
CA GLY A 279 40.31 -14.48 -7.25
C GLY A 279 38.96 -15.19 -7.13
N VAL A 280 38.49 -15.48 -5.92
CA VAL A 280 37.18 -16.11 -5.66
C VAL A 280 36.22 -15.12 -4.99
N GLY A 281 36.65 -14.46 -3.91
CA GLY A 281 35.80 -13.59 -3.08
C GLY A 281 35.87 -13.96 -1.59
N PHE A 282 34.82 -13.66 -0.83
CA PHE A 282 34.67 -14.15 0.53
C PHE A 282 34.01 -15.53 0.52
N THR A 283 34.45 -16.40 1.43
CA THR A 283 34.09 -17.82 1.44
C THR A 283 33.65 -18.29 2.81
N ASP A 284 32.54 -19.03 2.82
CA ASP A 284 32.02 -19.77 3.97
C ASP A 284 31.91 -21.25 3.57
N ALA A 285 32.40 -22.18 4.40
CA ALA A 285 32.29 -23.61 4.12
C ALA A 285 30.82 -24.05 4.13
N ASN A 286 30.41 -24.77 3.08
CA ASN A 286 29.02 -25.12 2.81
C ASN A 286 28.52 -26.21 3.78
N VAL A 287 27.67 -25.82 4.73
CA VAL A 287 27.15 -26.71 5.78
C VAL A 287 26.27 -27.82 5.19
N ALA A 288 25.50 -27.52 4.15
CA ALA A 288 24.67 -28.52 3.46
C ALA A 288 25.49 -29.68 2.87
N GLY A 289 26.73 -29.41 2.44
CA GLY A 289 27.64 -30.42 1.92
C GLY A 289 28.18 -31.41 2.97
N VAL A 290 27.93 -31.17 4.26
CA VAL A 290 28.37 -32.03 5.36
C VAL A 290 27.25 -32.37 6.36
N TYR A 291 25.99 -32.11 6.02
CA TYR A 291 24.85 -32.28 6.93
C TYR A 291 24.75 -33.71 7.50
N ASP A 292 24.83 -34.74 6.64
CA ASP A 292 24.81 -36.15 7.06
C ASP A 292 25.94 -36.49 8.04
N TRP A 293 27.11 -35.86 7.87
CA TRP A 293 28.21 -36.01 8.82
C TRP A 293 27.87 -35.34 10.16
N ILE A 294 27.28 -34.14 10.17
CA ILE A 294 26.84 -33.48 11.40
C ILE A 294 25.84 -34.37 12.15
N VAL A 295 24.80 -34.86 11.48
CA VAL A 295 23.83 -35.81 12.06
C VAL A 295 24.52 -37.07 12.60
N SER A 296 25.51 -37.61 11.89
CA SER A 296 26.27 -38.80 12.35
C SER A 296 27.10 -38.55 13.63
N GLN A 297 27.59 -37.33 13.83
CA GLN A 297 28.37 -36.96 15.01
C GLN A 297 27.48 -36.63 16.20
N THR A 298 26.38 -35.89 15.96
CA THR A 298 25.48 -35.45 17.02
C THR A 298 24.56 -36.55 17.52
N GLY A 299 24.04 -37.38 16.60
CA GLY A 299 22.92 -38.29 16.87
C GLY A 299 21.57 -37.57 16.96
N ASP A 300 21.53 -36.25 16.69
CA ASP A 300 20.35 -35.40 16.82
C ASP A 300 19.54 -35.36 15.52
N ILE A 301 18.21 -35.32 15.66
CA ILE A 301 17.30 -34.95 14.57
C ILE A 301 16.93 -33.49 14.78
N PHE A 302 17.53 -32.62 13.97
CA PHE A 302 17.35 -31.17 14.09
C PHE A 302 15.91 -30.75 13.76
N THR A 303 15.27 -30.02 14.68
CA THR A 303 13.98 -29.37 14.44
C THR A 303 14.24 -27.88 14.15
N PRO A 304 14.00 -27.39 12.92
CA PRO A 304 14.25 -26.00 12.58
C PRO A 304 13.41 -25.02 13.40
N GLN A 305 14.05 -23.94 13.87
CA GLN A 305 13.37 -22.86 14.57
C GLN A 305 12.58 -22.00 13.57
N ALA A 306 11.27 -21.87 13.79
CA ALA A 306 10.43 -20.99 13.00
C ALA A 306 10.75 -19.50 13.27
N ALA A 307 10.67 -18.66 12.25
CA ALA A 307 10.67 -17.22 12.40
C ALA A 307 9.32 -16.72 12.97
N PRO A 308 9.27 -15.58 13.68
CA PRO A 308 8.02 -15.06 14.24
C PRO A 308 7.03 -14.68 13.14
N THR A 309 5.81 -15.25 13.18
CA THR A 309 4.73 -14.91 12.24
C THR A 309 4.06 -13.57 12.55
N GLN A 310 4.31 -13.04 13.75
CA GLN A 310 3.96 -11.69 14.18
C GLN A 310 5.17 -11.04 14.83
N ILE A 311 5.39 -9.76 14.55
CA ILE A 311 6.43 -8.95 15.17
C ILE A 311 5.83 -7.62 15.62
N PHE A 312 6.15 -7.20 16.84
CA PHE A 312 5.53 -6.08 17.52
C PHE A 312 6.40 -4.83 17.42
N TRP A 313 5.82 -3.72 16.99
CA TRP A 313 6.49 -2.43 16.83
C TRP A 313 7.26 -2.02 18.09
N ASP A 314 8.51 -1.60 17.92
CA ASP A 314 9.36 -1.06 18.96
C ASP A 314 9.91 0.31 18.56
N GLY A 315 9.64 1.32 19.39
CA GLY A 315 10.06 2.70 19.19
C GLY A 315 11.46 3.02 19.73
N ASP A 316 12.08 2.13 20.51
CA ASP A 316 13.45 2.30 21.01
C ASP A 316 14.32 1.07 20.74
N SER A 317 15.22 1.19 19.78
CA SER A 317 16.20 0.12 19.48
C SER A 317 17.13 -0.19 20.67
N ALA A 318 17.35 0.75 21.60
CA ALA A 318 18.20 0.54 22.76
C ALA A 318 17.48 -0.13 23.95
N THR A 319 16.14 -0.09 23.98
CA THR A 319 15.33 -0.62 25.09
C THR A 319 14.19 -1.50 24.57
N PRO A 320 14.39 -2.83 24.47
CA PRO A 320 13.36 -3.72 23.94
C PRO A 320 12.03 -3.65 24.70
N GLY A 321 10.94 -3.52 23.94
CA GLY A 321 9.55 -3.46 24.40
C GLY A 321 8.92 -2.06 24.43
N VAL A 322 9.56 -1.00 23.91
CA VAL A 322 9.04 0.39 23.96
C VAL A 322 8.02 0.64 22.86
N GLN A 323 6.81 0.10 23.06
CA GLN A 323 5.72 0.20 22.08
C GLN A 323 4.92 1.52 22.19
N THR A 324 5.61 2.65 22.40
CA THR A 324 5.00 3.96 22.66
C THR A 324 5.84 5.13 22.11
N GLY A 325 5.19 6.10 21.46
CA GLY A 325 5.83 7.36 21.04
C GLY A 325 6.08 7.47 19.52
N PRO A 326 6.87 8.47 19.08
CA PRO A 326 7.24 8.61 17.68
C PRO A 326 8.38 7.67 17.29
N GLY A 327 8.39 7.16 16.05
CA GLY A 327 9.52 6.37 15.51
C GLY A 327 9.41 6.11 14.00
N SER A 328 10.33 5.30 13.47
CA SER A 328 10.48 5.03 12.03
C SER A 328 10.43 3.53 11.70
N TRP A 329 9.49 3.14 10.83
CA TRP A 329 9.44 1.82 10.22
C TRP A 329 10.29 1.82 8.95
N SER A 330 11.42 1.12 9.01
CA SER A 330 12.37 0.96 7.92
C SER A 330 12.86 -0.49 7.84
N ASN A 331 13.14 -0.98 6.63
CA ASN A 331 13.88 -2.23 6.43
C ASN A 331 15.37 -2.10 6.84
N GLN A 332 15.88 -0.88 6.92
CA GLN A 332 17.28 -0.58 7.25
C GLN A 332 17.55 -0.44 8.77
N ARG A 333 16.57 -0.63 9.67
CA ARG A 333 16.84 -0.61 11.13
C ARG A 333 15.96 -1.60 11.91
N PRO A 334 16.49 -2.26 12.95
CA PRO A 334 15.69 -3.01 13.90
C PRO A 334 14.63 -2.10 14.55
N SER A 335 13.37 -2.50 14.45
CA SER A 335 12.20 -1.68 14.82
C SER A 335 11.00 -2.50 15.30
N PHE A 336 11.21 -3.80 15.56
CA PHE A 336 10.19 -4.73 16.01
C PHE A 336 10.77 -5.78 16.96
N THR A 337 9.95 -6.38 17.81
CA THR A 337 10.29 -7.51 18.71
C THR A 337 9.41 -8.72 18.42
N ALA A 338 9.84 -9.94 18.75
CA ALA A 338 9.01 -11.14 18.56
C ALA A 338 7.88 -11.29 19.59
N VAL A 339 7.98 -10.60 20.74
CA VAL A 339 7.08 -10.79 21.89
C VAL A 339 6.56 -9.44 22.39
N GLY A 340 5.24 -9.26 22.37
CA GLY A 340 4.60 -8.01 22.74
C GLY A 340 4.76 -7.65 24.22
N GLY A 341 5.69 -6.74 24.51
CA GLY A 341 5.88 -6.15 25.84
C GLY A 341 6.80 -6.93 26.80
N ALA A 342 7.65 -7.84 26.28
CA ALA A 342 8.66 -8.54 27.07
C ALA A 342 10.08 -8.05 26.74
N ILE A 343 10.93 -7.91 27.76
CA ILE A 343 12.39 -7.74 27.58
C ILE A 343 13.02 -9.12 27.32
N ASP A 344 12.55 -9.80 26.27
CA ASP A 344 13.23 -10.99 25.75
C ASP A 344 14.50 -10.61 24.95
N GLY A 345 14.76 -9.29 24.81
CA GLY A 345 16.09 -8.74 24.53
C GLY A 345 16.41 -8.48 23.06
N PHE A 346 15.46 -8.75 22.16
CA PHE A 346 15.77 -8.99 20.75
C PHE A 346 14.88 -8.22 19.78
N ASN A 347 15.47 -7.21 19.13
CA ASN A 347 14.88 -6.53 18.00
C ASN A 347 15.05 -7.35 16.71
N PHE A 348 14.21 -7.08 15.71
CA PHE A 348 14.18 -7.69 14.39
C PHE A 348 14.13 -6.60 13.33
N THR A 349 14.81 -6.84 12.21
CA THR A 349 14.61 -6.08 10.97
C THR A 349 13.38 -6.62 10.23
N TRP A 350 12.81 -5.80 9.34
CA TRP A 350 11.66 -6.19 8.52
C TRP A 350 11.98 -7.28 7.45
N GLU A 351 13.27 -7.57 7.22
CA GLU A 351 13.74 -8.52 6.20
C GLU A 351 13.57 -10.00 6.63
N ASN A 352 12.43 -10.59 6.28
CA ASN A 352 12.14 -12.03 6.43
C ASN A 352 11.75 -12.65 5.07
N ASP A 353 11.96 -13.97 4.90
CA ASP A 353 11.56 -14.71 3.69
C ASP A 353 10.04 -14.90 3.58
N ALA A 354 9.36 -14.96 4.74
CA ALA A 354 7.92 -14.81 4.89
C ALA A 354 7.61 -13.48 5.60
N THR A 355 6.79 -12.64 4.97
CA THR A 355 6.38 -11.36 5.54
C THR A 355 5.49 -11.57 6.77
N ALA A 356 5.98 -11.22 7.95
CA ALA A 356 5.22 -11.29 9.20
C ALA A 356 4.07 -10.26 9.26
N THR A 357 3.19 -10.41 10.26
CA THR A 357 2.25 -9.36 10.65
C THR A 357 2.93 -8.35 11.56
N ALA A 358 2.98 -7.07 11.16
CA ALA A 358 3.37 -5.97 12.01
C ALA A 358 2.27 -5.70 13.05
N VAL A 359 2.57 -5.81 14.34
CA VAL A 359 1.62 -5.56 15.42
C VAL A 359 1.96 -4.23 16.10
N PHE A 360 1.00 -3.32 16.09
CA PHE A 360 1.13 -1.98 16.66
C PHE A 360 0.31 -1.90 17.95
N GLY A 361 1.03 -1.85 19.07
CA GLY A 361 0.49 -1.64 20.41
C GLY A 361 0.22 -2.91 21.23
N THR A 362 0.34 -2.76 22.55
CA THR A 362 -0.08 -3.73 23.57
C THR A 362 -1.32 -3.25 24.32
N ALA A 363 -1.73 -4.02 25.33
CA ALA A 363 -2.70 -3.61 26.33
C ALA A 363 -2.39 -2.27 27.04
N ASN A 364 -1.11 -1.87 27.11
CA ASN A 364 -0.62 -0.77 27.94
C ASN A 364 0.00 0.40 27.12
N SER A 365 -0.05 0.35 25.78
CA SER A 365 0.65 1.31 24.92
C SER A 365 0.00 2.69 24.84
N GLY A 366 0.80 3.76 24.96
CA GLY A 366 0.38 5.11 24.59
C GLY A 366 0.13 5.30 23.09
N ALA A 367 -0.44 6.45 22.71
CA ALA A 367 -0.53 6.87 21.31
C ALA A 367 0.87 6.90 20.66
N SER A 368 0.96 6.48 19.39
CA SER A 368 2.24 6.37 18.70
C SER A 368 2.13 6.83 17.24
N LEU A 369 3.20 7.46 16.75
CA LEU A 369 3.31 7.99 15.40
C LEU A 369 4.49 7.31 14.70
N ILE A 370 4.22 6.46 13.71
CA ILE A 370 5.24 5.63 13.06
C ILE A 370 5.38 6.11 11.62
N THR A 371 6.50 6.72 11.29
CA THR A 371 6.80 7.18 9.93
C THR A 371 7.36 6.01 9.10
N VAL A 372 6.88 5.81 7.87
CA VAL A 372 7.41 4.77 6.96
C VAL A 372 8.50 5.39 6.08
N ASP A 373 9.76 5.01 6.30
CA ASP A 373 10.92 5.66 5.65
C ASP A 373 11.57 4.81 4.54
N SER A 374 11.14 3.56 4.35
CA SER A 374 11.60 2.67 3.27
C SER A 374 10.41 2.00 2.55
N ALA A 375 10.65 1.36 1.40
CA ALA A 375 9.65 0.47 0.81
C ALA A 375 9.48 -0.79 1.69
N ILE A 376 8.29 -1.00 2.20
CA ILE A 376 7.93 -2.08 3.13
C ILE A 376 6.93 -3.02 2.45
N ARG A 377 7.27 -4.32 2.39
CA ARG A 377 6.35 -5.38 1.93
C ARG A 377 5.70 -6.11 3.09
N PHE A 378 4.37 -6.11 3.19
CA PHE A 378 3.66 -6.63 4.37
C PHE A 378 2.53 -7.61 4.04
N ALA A 379 2.36 -8.67 4.85
CA ALA A 379 1.15 -9.52 4.82
C ALA A 379 0.12 -9.11 5.89
N GLY A 380 0.54 -8.38 6.93
CA GLY A 380 -0.36 -7.94 7.99
C GLY A 380 0.10 -6.67 8.68
N ILE A 381 -0.85 -5.79 8.97
CA ILE A 381 -0.75 -4.70 9.94
C ILE A 381 -1.89 -4.91 10.95
N ARG A 382 -1.59 -4.97 12.24
CA ARG A 382 -2.57 -5.21 13.30
C ARG A 382 -2.46 -4.17 14.39
N PHE A 383 -3.43 -3.27 14.46
CA PHE A 383 -3.56 -2.31 15.55
C PHE A 383 -4.27 -3.00 16.72
N ALA A 384 -3.48 -3.49 17.68
CA ALA A 384 -3.90 -4.35 18.79
C ALA A 384 -4.18 -3.71 20.18
N PRO A 385 -4.30 -2.38 20.38
CA PRO A 385 -4.55 -1.82 21.72
C PRO A 385 -5.89 -2.28 22.32
N ASN A 386 -5.86 -2.93 23.49
CA ASN A 386 -7.06 -3.52 24.10
C ASN A 386 -7.63 -2.77 25.33
N THR A 387 -6.94 -1.76 25.89
CA THR A 387 -7.46 -0.90 26.97
C THR A 387 -7.57 0.60 26.56
N SER A 388 -7.53 1.54 27.51
CA SER A 388 -7.62 3.00 27.31
C SER A 388 -6.33 3.59 26.74
N THR A 389 -5.94 3.07 25.59
CA THR A 389 -4.65 3.25 24.92
C THR A 389 -4.86 4.13 23.68
N GLY A 390 -3.84 4.92 23.33
CA GLY A 390 -3.98 5.94 22.29
C GLY A 390 -3.96 5.37 20.87
N PRO A 391 -4.48 6.10 19.87
CA PRO A 391 -4.50 5.61 18.50
C PRO A 391 -3.09 5.51 17.93
N PHE A 392 -2.84 4.44 17.19
CA PHE A 392 -1.63 4.27 16.39
C PHE A 392 -1.85 4.87 15.01
N GLN A 393 -0.86 5.63 14.55
CA GLN A 393 -0.90 6.26 13.23
C GLN A 393 0.38 5.95 12.48
N ILE A 394 0.24 5.29 11.34
CA ILE A 394 1.32 5.10 10.37
C ILE A 394 1.30 6.32 9.45
N LEU A 395 2.41 7.06 9.39
CA LEU A 395 2.57 8.32 8.67
C LEU A 395 3.45 8.13 7.43
N ALA A 396 3.24 8.95 6.41
CA ALA A 396 4.16 9.03 5.27
C ALA A 396 5.53 9.56 5.71
N GLY A 397 6.59 8.87 5.31
CA GLY A 397 7.97 9.34 5.27
C GLY A 397 8.51 9.27 3.85
N SER A 398 9.75 8.81 3.67
CA SER A 398 10.32 8.51 2.35
C SER A 398 9.90 7.16 1.76
N GLY A 399 9.13 6.36 2.51
CA GLY A 399 8.77 4.98 2.17
C GLY A 399 7.33 4.76 1.68
N THR A 400 7.02 3.49 1.40
CA THR A 400 5.73 3.03 0.90
C THR A 400 5.35 1.69 1.54
N LEU A 401 4.05 1.36 1.52
CA LEU A 401 3.50 0.09 2.00
C LEU A 401 2.95 -0.71 0.81
N GLU A 402 3.62 -1.80 0.45
CA GLU A 402 3.20 -2.73 -0.60
C GLU A 402 2.69 -4.03 0.03
N ALA A 403 1.49 -4.48 -0.34
CA ALA A 403 0.98 -5.75 0.15
C ALA A 403 1.75 -6.94 -0.47
N ALA A 404 2.00 -7.97 0.35
CA ALA A 404 2.74 -9.17 -0.04
C ALA A 404 1.99 -10.00 -1.10
N ALA A 405 2.71 -10.90 -1.78
CA ALA A 405 2.13 -11.80 -2.76
C ALA A 405 1.06 -12.70 -2.11
N GLY A 406 -0.18 -12.63 -2.62
CA GLY A 406 -1.35 -13.28 -2.01
C GLY A 406 -2.25 -12.32 -1.20
N GLY A 407 -1.85 -11.05 -1.06
CA GLY A 407 -2.59 -10.02 -0.35
C GLY A 407 -2.12 -9.77 1.08
N ALA A 408 -2.75 -8.80 1.73
CA ALA A 408 -2.45 -8.40 3.10
C ALA A 408 -3.71 -8.03 3.89
N THR A 409 -3.62 -8.08 5.22
CA THR A 409 -4.68 -7.66 6.14
C THR A 409 -4.28 -6.39 6.90
N ILE A 410 -5.21 -5.46 7.09
CA ILE A 410 -5.07 -4.35 8.04
C ILE A 410 -6.19 -4.47 9.09
N GLU A 411 -5.86 -4.99 10.27
CA GLU A 411 -6.79 -5.22 11.36
C GLU A 411 -6.80 -4.01 12.32
N ALA A 412 -7.98 -3.42 12.55
CA ALA A 412 -8.16 -2.32 13.48
C ALA A 412 -9.13 -2.67 14.62
N GLN A 413 -8.60 -2.88 15.82
CA GLN A 413 -9.40 -3.11 17.04
C GLN A 413 -9.72 -1.81 17.82
N LYS A 414 -9.05 -0.72 17.45
CA LYS A 414 -9.31 0.67 17.88
C LYS A 414 -9.15 1.61 16.69
N PHE A 415 -9.57 2.87 16.84
CA PHE A 415 -9.29 3.90 15.84
C PHE A 415 -7.80 3.92 15.52
N ALA A 416 -7.49 3.77 14.23
CA ALA A 416 -6.13 3.78 13.71
C ALA A 416 -6.06 4.59 12.42
N ARG A 417 -4.84 4.92 11.99
CA ARG A 417 -4.60 5.64 10.74
C ARG A 417 -3.48 4.99 9.92
N VAL A 418 -3.70 4.86 8.62
CA VAL A 418 -2.64 4.63 7.63
C VAL A 418 -2.63 5.81 6.66
N GLY A 419 -1.63 6.66 6.84
CA GLY A 419 -1.32 7.82 6.01
C GLY A 419 0.00 7.71 5.24
N ALA A 420 0.68 6.56 5.32
CA ALA A 420 1.72 6.19 4.37
C ALA A 420 1.08 5.70 3.06
N ALA A 421 1.74 5.92 1.93
CA ALA A 421 1.24 5.51 0.62
C ALA A 421 1.10 3.98 0.52
N LEU A 422 -0.11 3.50 0.29
CA LEU A 422 -0.36 2.12 -0.16
C LEU A 422 -0.01 2.04 -1.65
N VAL A 423 0.69 0.99 -2.07
CA VAL A 423 1.14 0.80 -3.46
C VAL A 423 1.02 -0.64 -3.92
N GLY A 424 1.11 -0.86 -5.23
CA GLY A 424 1.08 -2.19 -5.85
C GLY A 424 -0.35 -2.67 -6.16
N ASN A 425 -0.48 -3.95 -6.55
CA ASN A 425 -1.71 -4.51 -7.13
C ASN A 425 -2.31 -5.68 -6.34
N GLN A 426 -1.80 -5.96 -5.14
CA GLN A 426 -2.28 -7.05 -4.29
C GLN A 426 -3.52 -6.59 -3.50
N THR A 427 -4.38 -7.53 -3.11
CA THR A 427 -5.57 -7.22 -2.29
C THR A 427 -5.16 -6.81 -0.88
N ILE A 428 -5.74 -5.72 -0.37
CA ILE A 428 -5.63 -5.28 1.03
C ILE A 428 -7.00 -5.42 1.69
N THR A 429 -7.09 -6.17 2.78
CA THR A 429 -8.34 -6.43 3.51
C THR A 429 -8.35 -5.76 4.88
N LYS A 430 -9.23 -4.79 5.08
CA LYS A 430 -9.54 -4.16 6.36
C LYS A 430 -10.45 -5.07 7.20
N THR A 431 -9.99 -5.48 8.38
CA THR A 431 -10.73 -6.26 9.38
C THR A 431 -10.76 -5.53 10.75
N GLY A 432 -11.43 -6.12 11.75
CA GLY A 432 -11.61 -5.53 13.08
C GLY A 432 -12.74 -4.50 13.11
N ALA A 433 -13.48 -4.46 14.21
CA ALA A 433 -14.72 -3.67 14.31
C ALA A 433 -14.52 -2.15 14.35
N ALA A 434 -13.29 -1.65 14.52
CA ALA A 434 -13.03 -0.22 14.66
C ALA A 434 -12.76 0.50 13.34
N ASP A 435 -12.86 1.82 13.38
CA ASP A 435 -12.60 2.73 12.28
C ASP A 435 -11.11 2.77 11.91
N LEU A 436 -10.79 2.64 10.61
CA LEU A 436 -9.47 2.90 10.06
C LEU A 436 -9.52 4.11 9.13
N LEU A 437 -8.77 5.16 9.45
CA LEU A 437 -8.55 6.29 8.55
C LEU A 437 -7.47 5.92 7.52
N ILE A 438 -7.86 5.87 6.24
CA ILE A 438 -6.93 5.82 5.11
C ILE A 438 -6.88 7.22 4.51
N ASN A 439 -5.70 7.83 4.50
CA ASN A 439 -5.49 9.15 3.89
C ASN A 439 -4.02 9.42 3.52
N GLY A 440 -3.30 8.38 3.10
CA GLY A 440 -2.06 8.53 2.33
C GLY A 440 -2.36 8.92 0.89
N ASP A 441 -1.31 9.17 0.10
CA ASP A 441 -1.41 9.21 -1.36
C ASP A 441 -1.29 7.77 -1.89
N ASN A 442 -2.43 7.17 -2.21
CA ASN A 442 -2.53 5.81 -2.72
C ASN A 442 -2.68 5.78 -4.26
N SER A 443 -2.33 6.85 -4.97
CA SER A 443 -2.45 6.93 -6.44
C SER A 443 -1.63 5.89 -7.21
N ALA A 444 -0.70 5.19 -6.55
CA ALA A 444 0.06 4.05 -7.08
C ALA A 444 -0.43 2.67 -6.58
N PHE A 445 -1.61 2.60 -5.95
CA PHE A 445 -2.31 1.36 -5.60
C PHE A 445 -3.28 0.98 -6.72
N ASP A 446 -2.96 -0.11 -7.43
CA ASP A 446 -3.74 -0.67 -8.54
C ASP A 446 -4.30 -2.06 -8.16
N GLY A 447 -4.78 -2.16 -6.92
CA GLY A 447 -5.27 -3.40 -6.31
C GLY A 447 -6.71 -3.28 -5.80
N GLN A 448 -7.17 -4.33 -5.12
CA GLN A 448 -8.49 -4.33 -4.46
C GLN A 448 -8.36 -3.93 -2.99
N PHE A 449 -9.10 -2.93 -2.54
CA PHE A 449 -9.27 -2.63 -1.11
C PHE A 449 -10.59 -3.24 -0.62
N VAL A 450 -10.53 -4.22 0.29
CA VAL A 450 -11.72 -4.90 0.85
C VAL A 450 -11.96 -4.40 2.26
N ILE A 451 -13.14 -3.84 2.51
CA ILE A 451 -13.61 -3.44 3.83
C ILE A 451 -14.50 -4.58 4.33
N GLN A 452 -13.90 -5.51 5.06
CA GLN A 452 -14.55 -6.74 5.53
C GLN A 452 -15.29 -6.52 6.85
N GLU A 453 -14.77 -5.66 7.73
CA GLU A 453 -15.34 -5.34 9.03
C GLU A 453 -15.07 -3.88 9.44
N GLY A 454 -15.95 -3.31 10.25
CA GLY A 454 -15.81 -1.95 10.79
C GLY A 454 -16.04 -0.87 9.74
N THR A 455 -15.42 0.30 9.98
CA THR A 455 -15.43 1.42 9.05
C THR A 455 -14.04 1.60 8.42
N ALA A 456 -13.97 1.87 7.13
CA ALA A 456 -12.83 2.57 6.53
C ALA A 456 -13.24 4.01 6.23
N ILE A 457 -12.46 4.99 6.72
CA ILE A 457 -12.72 6.42 6.52
C ILE A 457 -11.74 6.92 5.46
N PHE A 458 -12.27 7.45 4.36
CA PHE A 458 -11.48 8.09 3.28
C PHE A 458 -11.80 9.59 3.33
N ASP A 459 -10.77 10.43 3.50
CA ASP A 459 -10.94 11.89 3.72
C ASP A 459 -10.54 12.78 2.53
N ASN A 460 -9.97 12.18 1.48
CA ASN A 460 -9.53 12.86 0.27
C ASN A 460 -9.53 11.89 -0.94
N ALA A 461 -9.41 12.41 -2.17
CA ALA A 461 -9.47 11.61 -3.39
C ALA A 461 -8.33 10.58 -3.51
N ALA A 462 -7.11 10.93 -3.07
CA ALA A 462 -5.95 10.03 -3.11
C ALA A 462 -5.97 8.95 -2.00
N SER A 463 -7.02 8.91 -1.17
CA SER A 463 -7.27 7.76 -0.27
C SER A 463 -7.66 6.50 -1.07
N PHE A 464 -8.26 6.69 -2.26
CA PHE A 464 -8.52 5.64 -3.24
C PHE A 464 -7.28 5.28 -4.07
N GLY A 465 -7.35 4.19 -4.83
CA GLY A 465 -6.29 3.76 -5.73
C GLY A 465 -6.24 4.53 -7.06
N THR A 466 -5.63 3.91 -8.06
CA THR A 466 -5.62 4.35 -9.47
C THR A 466 -7.02 4.52 -10.06
N GLY A 467 -8.00 3.74 -9.56
CA GLY A 467 -9.40 3.78 -9.97
C GLY A 467 -9.66 3.22 -11.37
N GLY A 468 -10.82 3.60 -11.93
CA GLY A 468 -11.36 3.10 -13.18
C GLY A 468 -12.16 1.80 -13.02
N PHE A 469 -12.88 1.41 -14.09
CA PHE A 469 -13.69 0.19 -14.11
C PHE A 469 -12.87 -1.05 -14.48
N LEU A 470 -12.12 -1.57 -13.53
CA LEU A 470 -11.33 -2.80 -13.68
C LEU A 470 -11.77 -3.87 -12.67
N PRO A 471 -11.74 -5.17 -13.03
CA PRO A 471 -12.12 -6.23 -12.10
C PRO A 471 -11.11 -6.44 -10.96
N THR A 472 -9.87 -5.96 -11.12
CA THR A 472 -8.78 -6.07 -10.14
C THR A 472 -8.65 -4.82 -9.26
N THR A 473 -8.95 -3.64 -9.81
CA THR A 473 -8.77 -2.34 -9.18
C THR A 473 -10.12 -1.78 -8.77
N LYS A 474 -10.44 -1.87 -7.47
CA LYS A 474 -11.76 -1.50 -6.91
C LYS A 474 -11.76 -1.50 -5.39
N THR A 475 -12.72 -0.81 -4.80
CA THR A 475 -12.99 -0.89 -3.36
C THR A 475 -14.27 -1.71 -3.13
N THR A 476 -14.24 -2.64 -2.17
CA THR A 476 -15.35 -3.56 -1.88
C THR A 476 -15.77 -3.42 -0.43
N VAL A 477 -17.04 -3.06 -0.20
CA VAL A 477 -17.66 -3.01 1.13
C VAL A 477 -18.46 -4.30 1.33
N ALA A 478 -18.06 -5.12 2.30
CA ALA A 478 -18.78 -6.32 2.69
C ALA A 478 -20.08 -5.98 3.44
N ASP A 479 -21.00 -6.95 3.52
CA ASP A 479 -22.19 -6.82 4.36
C ASP A 479 -21.80 -6.59 5.83
N GLY A 480 -22.50 -5.67 6.50
CA GLY A 480 -22.17 -5.21 7.86
C GLY A 480 -20.99 -4.25 7.99
N ALA A 481 -20.31 -3.87 6.90
CA ALA A 481 -19.17 -2.93 6.91
C ALA A 481 -19.49 -1.59 6.22
N THR A 482 -18.67 -0.55 6.43
CA THR A 482 -18.94 0.80 5.90
C THR A 482 -17.69 1.46 5.31
N LEU A 483 -17.82 2.01 4.10
CA LEU A 483 -16.95 3.06 3.57
C LEU A 483 -17.53 4.43 3.99
N GLN A 484 -16.84 5.13 4.89
CA GLN A 484 -17.20 6.48 5.29
C GLN A 484 -16.42 7.50 4.46
N LEU A 485 -17.13 8.35 3.74
CA LEU A 485 -16.57 9.53 3.09
C LEU A 485 -16.63 10.72 4.06
N ARG A 486 -15.51 11.45 4.10
CA ARG A 486 -15.32 12.65 4.90
C ARG A 486 -14.42 13.64 4.14
N GLY A 487 -14.29 14.86 4.63
CA GLY A 487 -13.35 15.86 4.13
C GLY A 487 -14.05 17.19 3.88
N THR A 488 -13.42 18.07 3.10
CA THR A 488 -14.05 19.27 2.54
C THR A 488 -14.85 18.96 1.28
N GLY A 489 -14.39 17.96 0.53
CA GLY A 489 -15.02 17.38 -0.65
C GLY A 489 -13.99 16.54 -1.41
N LEU A 490 -14.45 15.49 -2.10
CA LEU A 490 -13.58 14.63 -2.91
C LEU A 490 -14.34 14.23 -4.19
N SER A 491 -13.61 14.10 -5.29
CA SER A 491 -14.11 13.50 -6.53
C SER A 491 -13.20 12.31 -6.85
N ALA A 492 -13.77 11.12 -7.01
CA ALA A 492 -13.01 9.88 -7.19
C ALA A 492 -13.64 9.00 -8.28
N SER A 493 -12.80 8.49 -9.19
CA SER A 493 -13.18 7.57 -10.26
C SER A 493 -13.01 6.10 -9.84
N GLU A 494 -13.25 5.78 -8.56
CA GLU A 494 -13.11 4.41 -8.03
C GLU A 494 -14.33 3.55 -8.40
N HIS A 495 -14.09 2.35 -8.95
CA HIS A 495 -15.15 1.34 -9.04
C HIS A 495 -15.44 0.77 -7.65
N LEU A 496 -16.68 0.92 -7.18
CA LEU A 496 -17.11 0.39 -5.90
C LEU A 496 -17.95 -0.88 -6.05
N HIS A 497 -17.79 -1.83 -5.15
CA HIS A 497 -18.71 -2.95 -4.90
C HIS A 497 -19.28 -2.79 -3.48
N ILE A 498 -20.60 -2.81 -3.30
CA ILE A 498 -21.23 -2.61 -1.99
C ILE A 498 -22.33 -3.66 -1.70
N SER A 499 -22.47 -4.00 -0.43
CA SER A 499 -23.50 -4.89 0.12
C SER A 499 -23.99 -4.37 1.48
N GLY A 500 -25.27 -4.60 1.78
CA GLY A 500 -25.80 -4.49 3.14
C GLY A 500 -26.14 -3.07 3.62
N SER A 501 -26.66 -3.00 4.85
CA SER A 501 -26.99 -1.72 5.51
C SER A 501 -25.79 -1.02 6.15
N GLY A 502 -24.62 -1.65 6.12
CA GLY A 502 -23.39 -1.20 6.77
C GLY A 502 -23.41 -1.25 8.30
N ILE A 503 -22.29 -0.91 8.93
CA ILE A 503 -22.14 -1.05 10.39
C ILE A 503 -23.13 -0.12 11.11
N ASP A 504 -23.84 -0.64 12.12
CA ASP A 504 -24.91 0.08 12.86
C ASP A 504 -25.99 0.73 11.97
N ASN A 505 -26.24 0.20 10.76
CA ASN A 505 -27.10 0.82 9.73
C ASN A 505 -26.64 2.23 9.30
N LYS A 506 -25.33 2.50 9.28
CA LYS A 506 -24.75 3.75 8.77
C LYS A 506 -24.73 3.83 7.23
N GLY A 507 -25.12 2.77 6.52
CA GLY A 507 -24.93 2.61 5.08
C GLY A 507 -23.60 1.93 4.75
N ALA A 508 -23.58 1.15 3.68
CA ALA A 508 -22.35 0.64 3.08
C ALA A 508 -21.48 1.78 2.53
N ILE A 509 -22.10 2.88 2.07
CA ILE A 509 -21.44 4.18 1.87
C ILE A 509 -22.08 5.19 2.82
N TYR A 510 -21.26 5.92 3.58
CA TYR A 510 -21.71 6.93 4.54
C TYR A 510 -21.00 8.28 4.30
N VAL A 511 -21.74 9.30 3.85
CA VAL A 511 -21.26 10.68 3.76
C VAL A 511 -21.51 11.42 5.07
N SER A 512 -20.40 11.73 5.74
CA SER A 512 -20.40 12.32 7.09
C SER A 512 -19.99 13.80 7.15
N ALA A 513 -19.13 14.26 6.24
CA ALA A 513 -18.77 15.66 6.10
C ALA A 513 -18.14 15.98 4.75
N GLY A 514 -18.44 17.16 4.20
CA GLY A 514 -18.07 17.54 2.84
C GLY A 514 -19.15 17.17 1.84
N ASN A 515 -18.94 17.59 0.59
CA ASN A 515 -19.75 17.22 -0.57
C ASN A 515 -18.86 16.39 -1.49
N HIS A 516 -19.29 15.18 -1.86
CA HIS A 516 -18.45 14.23 -2.59
C HIS A 516 -19.06 13.85 -3.93
N GLU A 517 -18.20 13.43 -4.85
CA GLU A 517 -18.55 12.95 -6.17
C GLU A 517 -17.88 11.59 -6.43
N LEU A 518 -18.66 10.63 -6.91
CA LEU A 518 -18.18 9.33 -7.37
C LEU A 518 -18.47 9.24 -8.87
N THR A 519 -17.41 9.23 -9.68
CA THR A 519 -17.48 9.43 -11.14
C THR A 519 -17.43 8.14 -11.95
N GLU A 520 -17.23 7.00 -11.28
CA GLU A 520 -17.27 5.65 -11.84
C GLU A 520 -18.40 4.82 -11.21
N ARG A 521 -18.75 3.71 -11.86
CA ARG A 521 -19.86 2.84 -11.49
C ARG A 521 -19.74 2.27 -10.07
N ILE A 522 -20.89 2.04 -9.46
CA ILE A 522 -21.05 1.38 -8.16
C ILE A 522 -21.89 0.12 -8.33
N SER A 523 -21.33 -1.03 -8.00
CA SER A 523 -21.98 -2.33 -8.12
C SER A 523 -22.71 -2.69 -6.83
N LEU A 524 -24.02 -2.97 -6.93
CA LEU A 524 -24.78 -3.57 -5.83
C LEU A 524 -24.57 -5.09 -5.87
N GLN A 525 -23.84 -5.63 -4.91
CA GLN A 525 -23.58 -7.08 -4.81
C GLN A 525 -24.67 -7.81 -4.00
N ALA A 526 -25.36 -7.08 -3.14
CA ALA A 526 -26.62 -7.42 -2.46
C ALA A 526 -27.48 -6.14 -2.35
N ASP A 527 -28.67 -6.21 -1.75
CA ASP A 527 -29.38 -5.00 -1.30
C ASP A 527 -28.45 -4.14 -0.43
N ALA A 528 -28.41 -2.85 -0.69
CA ALA A 528 -27.45 -1.95 -0.06
C ALA A 528 -28.11 -0.67 0.46
N THR A 529 -27.49 -0.04 1.46
CA THR A 529 -27.88 1.29 1.95
C THR A 529 -26.76 2.31 1.73
N ILE A 530 -27.12 3.52 1.32
CA ILE A 530 -26.26 4.71 1.42
C ILE A 530 -26.85 5.69 2.42
N ARG A 531 -25.99 6.41 3.13
CA ARG A 531 -26.38 7.48 4.05
C ARG A 531 -25.72 8.79 3.69
N VAL A 532 -26.50 9.87 3.67
CA VAL A 532 -25.98 11.24 3.56
C VAL A 532 -26.50 12.07 4.73
N ASP A 533 -25.60 12.60 5.55
CA ASP A 533 -25.97 13.44 6.70
C ASP A 533 -26.40 14.86 6.29
N ALA A 534 -27.04 15.57 7.22
CA ALA A 534 -27.63 16.88 7.00
C ALA A 534 -26.65 17.92 6.44
N GLY A 535 -27.08 18.59 5.36
CA GLY A 535 -26.30 19.64 4.68
C GLY A 535 -25.07 19.13 3.94
N ARG A 536 -25.02 17.83 3.61
CA ARG A 536 -23.99 17.19 2.77
C ARG A 536 -24.61 16.66 1.49
N SER A 537 -23.76 16.37 0.50
CA SER A 537 -24.16 15.70 -0.73
C SER A 537 -23.26 14.53 -1.12
N LEU A 538 -23.86 13.54 -1.79
CA LEU A 538 -23.16 12.54 -2.59
C LEU A 538 -23.65 12.65 -4.04
N THR A 539 -22.80 13.06 -4.96
CA THR A 539 -23.07 13.03 -6.40
C THR A 539 -22.57 11.71 -6.98
N ILE A 540 -23.45 10.98 -7.65
CA ILE A 540 -23.14 9.80 -8.45
C ILE A 540 -23.32 10.20 -9.90
N GLY A 541 -22.21 10.53 -10.57
CA GLY A 541 -22.24 11.33 -11.80
C GLY A 541 -20.94 11.33 -12.60
N GLY A 542 -20.53 12.49 -13.13
CA GLY A 542 -19.41 12.58 -14.06
C GLY A 542 -19.66 11.81 -15.37
N ASP A 543 -18.63 11.15 -15.90
CA ASP A 543 -18.74 10.39 -17.15
C ASP A 543 -19.49 9.06 -16.98
N GLN A 544 -19.24 8.32 -15.89
CA GLN A 544 -19.73 6.94 -15.73
C GLN A 544 -20.50 6.66 -14.43
N GLY A 545 -20.46 7.53 -13.43
CA GLY A 545 -21.03 7.31 -12.11
C GLY A 545 -22.52 6.96 -12.16
N ARG A 546 -22.84 5.74 -11.74
CA ARG A 546 -24.19 5.19 -11.61
C ARG A 546 -24.16 3.91 -10.78
N PHE A 547 -25.26 3.60 -10.09
CA PHE A 547 -25.41 2.26 -9.52
C PHE A 547 -25.77 1.24 -10.61
N TYR A 548 -25.35 -0.01 -10.44
CA TYR A 548 -25.77 -1.11 -11.31
C TYR A 548 -25.80 -2.46 -10.59
N ASN A 549 -26.75 -3.31 -11.01
CA ASN A 549 -26.76 -4.72 -10.66
C ASN A 549 -25.87 -5.51 -11.65
N PRO A 550 -24.96 -6.36 -11.15
CA PRO A 550 -24.34 -7.43 -11.94
C PRO A 550 -25.38 -8.30 -12.66
N GLY A 551 -24.97 -8.92 -13.77
CA GLY A 551 -25.87 -9.72 -14.60
C GLY A 551 -26.58 -10.83 -13.82
N GLY A 552 -27.91 -10.79 -13.82
CA GLY A 552 -28.75 -11.76 -13.11
C GLY A 552 -29.08 -11.42 -11.65
N GLN A 553 -28.62 -10.28 -11.13
CA GLN A 553 -29.02 -9.79 -9.80
C GLN A 553 -30.16 -8.76 -9.89
N SER A 554 -30.98 -8.73 -8.84
CA SER A 554 -32.16 -7.84 -8.73
C SER A 554 -32.14 -7.06 -7.40
N ASN A 555 -30.96 -6.55 -7.04
CA ASN A 555 -30.74 -5.82 -5.80
C ASN A 555 -31.33 -4.40 -5.87
N THR A 556 -31.67 -3.87 -4.71
CA THR A 556 -32.25 -2.55 -4.47
C THR A 556 -31.31 -1.66 -3.66
N LEU A 557 -31.51 -0.35 -3.77
CA LEU A 557 -30.78 0.66 -3.00
C LEU A 557 -31.72 1.37 -2.02
N THR A 558 -31.29 1.50 -0.76
CA THR A 558 -31.95 2.39 0.20
C THR A 558 -31.08 3.64 0.42
N GLN A 559 -31.64 4.83 0.28
CA GLN A 559 -31.03 6.09 0.71
C GLN A 559 -31.63 6.50 2.05
N ILE A 560 -30.78 6.76 3.04
CA ILE A 560 -31.17 7.27 4.36
C ILE A 560 -30.43 8.57 4.72
N GLY A 561 -30.96 9.30 5.70
CA GLY A 561 -30.36 10.54 6.21
C GLY A 561 -30.79 11.76 5.40
N THR A 562 -30.79 12.93 6.06
CA THR A 562 -31.43 14.17 5.56
C THR A 562 -30.55 15.00 4.61
N GLY A 563 -29.50 14.39 4.04
CA GLY A 563 -28.68 14.98 3.00
C GLY A 563 -29.18 14.69 1.58
N VAL A 564 -28.39 15.12 0.59
CA VAL A 564 -28.72 14.99 -0.84
C VAL A 564 -27.91 13.86 -1.49
N ALA A 565 -28.56 12.94 -2.19
CA ALA A 565 -27.91 12.06 -3.17
C ALA A 565 -28.34 12.50 -4.58
N VAL A 566 -27.36 12.76 -5.45
CA VAL A 566 -27.60 13.21 -6.83
C VAL A 566 -27.31 12.06 -7.78
N TYR A 567 -28.26 11.73 -8.63
CA TYR A 567 -28.20 10.63 -9.60
C TYR A 567 -28.19 11.24 -11.01
N ASP A 568 -27.01 11.65 -11.50
CA ASP A 568 -26.88 12.35 -12.80
C ASP A 568 -26.86 11.42 -14.01
N LYS A 569 -26.82 10.11 -13.78
CA LYS A 569 -26.97 9.05 -14.79
C LYS A 569 -28.06 8.08 -14.35
N ILE A 570 -28.69 7.43 -15.32
CA ILE A 570 -29.63 6.34 -15.06
C ILE A 570 -28.88 5.17 -14.41
N SER A 571 -29.29 4.79 -13.22
CA SER A 571 -28.76 3.64 -12.48
C SER A 571 -29.54 2.37 -12.81
N ASN A 572 -28.84 1.30 -13.15
CA ASN A 572 -29.41 0.04 -13.59
C ASN A 572 -29.62 -0.92 -12.41
N ILE A 573 -30.54 -0.58 -11.52
CA ILE A 573 -30.85 -1.31 -10.29
C ILE A 573 -32.37 -1.49 -10.17
N THR A 574 -32.82 -2.52 -9.45
CA THR A 574 -34.24 -2.91 -9.40
C THR A 574 -35.14 -1.85 -8.74
N GLY A 575 -34.59 -1.05 -7.82
CA GLY A 575 -35.28 0.13 -7.32
C GLY A 575 -34.50 0.91 -6.27
N LEU A 576 -35.01 2.10 -5.96
CA LEU A 576 -34.52 3.04 -4.96
C LEU A 576 -35.62 3.34 -3.95
N ALA A 577 -35.35 3.10 -2.66
CA ALA A 577 -36.16 3.59 -1.55
C ALA A 577 -35.45 4.79 -0.90
N VAL A 578 -36.09 5.97 -0.89
CA VAL A 578 -35.59 7.16 -0.20
C VAL A 578 -36.34 7.32 1.12
N VAL A 579 -35.60 7.43 2.22
CA VAL A 579 -36.16 7.51 3.58
C VAL A 579 -35.62 8.76 4.28
N ASN A 580 -36.48 9.78 4.44
CA ASN A 580 -36.15 11.05 5.10
C ASN A 580 -34.94 11.79 4.49
N GLY A 581 -34.66 11.58 3.20
CA GLY A 581 -33.53 12.15 2.45
C GLY A 581 -33.97 12.78 1.14
N ILE A 582 -33.04 13.47 0.46
CA ILE A 582 -33.30 14.15 -0.82
C ILE A 582 -32.62 13.36 -1.95
N ALA A 583 -33.40 12.84 -2.90
CA ALA A 583 -32.89 12.38 -4.17
C ALA A 583 -32.96 13.52 -5.20
N ALA A 584 -31.91 13.69 -5.99
CA ALA A 584 -31.79 14.75 -6.99
C ALA A 584 -31.13 14.25 -8.28
N GLY A 585 -31.01 15.12 -9.29
CA GLY A 585 -30.20 14.89 -10.50
C GLY A 585 -31.00 14.80 -11.80
N SER A 586 -30.28 14.82 -12.92
CA SER A 586 -30.83 14.72 -14.28
C SER A 586 -30.74 13.31 -14.90
N GLY A 587 -30.60 12.28 -14.07
CA GLY A 587 -30.51 10.87 -14.47
C GLY A 587 -31.77 10.08 -14.15
N GLY A 588 -31.64 9.09 -13.27
CA GLY A 588 -32.79 8.26 -12.87
C GLY A 588 -32.42 6.87 -12.35
N ILE A 589 -33.44 6.04 -12.19
CA ILE A 589 -33.37 4.63 -11.82
C ILE A 589 -34.10 3.82 -12.89
N ASN A 590 -33.47 2.80 -13.47
CA ASN A 590 -34.12 1.84 -14.39
C ASN A 590 -34.77 0.73 -13.55
N GLY A 591 -35.79 1.13 -12.79
CA GLY A 591 -36.43 0.42 -11.69
C GLY A 591 -37.33 1.36 -10.88
N PHE A 592 -38.00 0.85 -9.85
CA PHE A 592 -38.96 1.64 -9.07
C PHE A 592 -38.28 2.71 -8.19
N VAL A 593 -38.99 3.81 -7.92
CA VAL A 593 -38.62 4.83 -6.93
C VAL A 593 -39.75 4.98 -5.90
N THR A 594 -39.40 4.84 -4.62
CA THR A 594 -40.33 5.02 -3.49
C THR A 594 -39.80 6.09 -2.54
N LEU A 595 -40.59 7.14 -2.28
CA LEU A 595 -40.28 8.20 -1.30
C LEU A 595 -41.09 7.98 -0.02
N THR A 596 -40.40 7.92 1.12
CA THR A 596 -41.04 7.72 2.43
C THR A 596 -40.47 8.61 3.55
N SER A 597 -41.25 8.75 4.63
CA SER A 597 -40.79 9.30 5.91
C SER A 597 -40.19 10.71 5.81
N GLY A 598 -40.80 11.60 5.01
CA GLY A 598 -40.31 12.95 4.77
C GLY A 598 -39.24 13.07 3.68
N ALA A 599 -39.08 12.04 2.84
CA ALA A 599 -38.19 12.09 1.69
C ALA A 599 -38.62 13.13 0.65
N GLU A 600 -37.67 13.59 -0.16
CA GLU A 600 -37.90 14.55 -1.23
C GLU A 600 -37.25 14.07 -2.54
N LEU A 601 -37.94 14.24 -3.67
CA LEU A 601 -37.37 14.13 -5.01
C LEU A 601 -37.31 15.52 -5.65
N ARG A 602 -36.15 15.84 -6.24
CA ARG A 602 -35.89 17.07 -6.99
C ARG A 602 -35.27 16.70 -8.35
N PRO A 603 -36.08 16.45 -9.39
CA PRO A 603 -35.54 16.25 -10.73
C PRO A 603 -34.67 17.44 -11.14
N GLY A 604 -33.65 17.23 -11.97
CA GLY A 604 -32.82 18.32 -12.49
C GLY A 604 -31.75 18.86 -11.52
N ASP A 605 -32.13 19.15 -10.27
CA ASP A 605 -31.27 19.68 -9.19
C ASP A 605 -29.91 18.97 -9.10
N SER A 606 -28.85 19.74 -8.88
CA SER A 606 -27.55 19.19 -8.48
C SER A 606 -27.35 19.27 -6.96
N ALA A 607 -26.16 18.89 -6.49
CA ALA A 607 -25.76 19.03 -5.09
C ALA A 607 -25.77 20.48 -4.57
N THR A 608 -25.66 21.49 -5.45
CA THR A 608 -25.43 22.90 -5.06
C THR A 608 -26.24 23.93 -5.83
N ASN A 609 -26.97 23.54 -6.88
CA ASN A 609 -27.82 24.43 -7.64
C ASN A 609 -29.18 23.81 -7.97
N THR A 610 -30.17 24.71 -8.03
CA THR A 610 -31.47 24.54 -8.70
C THR A 610 -31.25 24.54 -10.20
N ALA A 611 -31.68 23.50 -10.90
CA ALA A 611 -31.45 23.34 -12.33
C ALA A 611 -32.59 22.54 -12.97
N ILE A 612 -33.15 23.05 -14.07
CA ILE A 612 -34.23 22.35 -14.77
C ILE A 612 -33.68 21.13 -15.52
N GLY A 613 -34.24 19.96 -15.25
CA GLY A 613 -33.84 18.72 -15.89
C GLY A 613 -34.92 17.64 -15.88
N THR A 614 -34.49 16.37 -15.88
CA THR A 614 -35.41 15.22 -15.98
C THR A 614 -34.90 14.07 -15.15
N PHE A 615 -35.76 13.50 -14.32
CA PHE A 615 -35.49 12.26 -13.58
C PHE A 615 -36.35 11.14 -14.17
N THR A 616 -35.77 9.97 -14.42
CA THR A 616 -36.47 8.81 -14.99
C THR A 616 -36.64 7.69 -13.97
N THR A 617 -37.79 7.01 -13.96
CA THR A 617 -38.08 5.84 -13.12
C THR A 617 -39.07 4.89 -13.81
N ASP A 618 -39.14 3.64 -13.35
CA ASP A 618 -40.19 2.70 -13.76
C ASP A 618 -41.49 3.02 -12.99
N ASP A 619 -41.76 2.36 -11.86
CA ASP A 619 -42.85 2.75 -10.96
C ASP A 619 -42.43 3.94 -10.06
N PHE A 620 -43.33 4.89 -9.82
CA PHE A 620 -43.12 5.98 -8.86
C PHE A 620 -44.15 5.95 -7.72
N THR A 621 -43.70 5.93 -6.47
CA THR A 621 -44.56 6.01 -5.27
C THR A 621 -44.08 7.10 -4.30
N ILE A 622 -45.01 7.94 -3.83
CA ILE A 622 -44.73 9.01 -2.86
C ILE A 622 -45.72 8.98 -1.69
N ASP A 623 -45.22 8.73 -0.47
CA ASP A 623 -46.05 8.67 0.74
C ASP A 623 -46.58 10.05 1.19
N SER A 624 -47.58 10.06 2.08
CA SER A 624 -48.24 11.29 2.56
C SER A 624 -47.37 12.26 3.37
N THR A 625 -46.13 11.89 3.68
CA THR A 625 -45.15 12.75 4.39
C THR A 625 -44.08 13.31 3.45
N SER A 626 -43.95 12.74 2.27
CA SER A 626 -42.87 13.00 1.31
C SER A 626 -43.24 14.08 0.30
N LEU A 627 -42.24 14.57 -0.44
CA LEU A 627 -42.33 15.74 -1.31
C LEU A 627 -41.76 15.49 -2.71
N LEU A 628 -42.46 15.99 -3.73
CA LEU A 628 -41.89 16.24 -5.06
C LEU A 628 -41.73 17.77 -5.22
N THR A 629 -40.51 18.22 -5.46
CA THR A 629 -40.21 19.63 -5.77
C THR A 629 -39.86 19.74 -7.24
N ILE A 630 -40.42 20.74 -7.92
CA ILE A 630 -40.30 21.01 -9.35
C ILE A 630 -39.84 22.45 -9.54
N ASP A 631 -38.67 22.65 -10.11
CA ASP A 631 -38.20 23.91 -10.65
C ASP A 631 -38.93 24.22 -11.97
N PHE A 632 -39.29 25.49 -12.14
CA PHE A 632 -40.16 25.89 -13.24
C PHE A 632 -39.85 27.34 -13.69
N ASP A 633 -39.45 27.48 -14.96
CA ASP A 633 -39.31 28.76 -15.66
C ASP A 633 -40.43 28.89 -16.72
N PRO A 634 -41.61 29.40 -16.33
CA PRO A 634 -42.71 29.62 -17.27
C PRO A 634 -42.40 30.56 -18.45
N MET A 635 -41.39 31.44 -18.32
CA MET A 635 -41.04 32.43 -19.34
C MET A 635 -40.13 31.82 -20.41
N ALA A 636 -39.19 30.97 -20.02
CA ALA A 636 -38.43 30.12 -20.93
C ALA A 636 -39.27 28.93 -21.46
N GLY A 637 -40.36 28.58 -20.77
CA GLY A 637 -41.18 27.42 -21.07
C GLY A 637 -40.52 26.10 -20.66
N LEU A 638 -39.64 26.16 -19.65
CA LEU A 638 -38.86 25.04 -19.14
C LEU A 638 -39.40 24.64 -17.76
N ILE A 639 -39.45 23.34 -17.48
CA ILE A 639 -39.94 22.78 -16.22
C ILE A 639 -39.24 21.44 -15.96
N ASP A 640 -39.04 21.09 -14.69
CA ASP A 640 -38.59 19.75 -14.34
C ASP A 640 -39.59 18.67 -14.80
N SER A 641 -39.06 17.56 -15.28
CA SER A 641 -39.86 16.39 -15.68
C SER A 641 -39.51 15.18 -14.85
N LEU A 642 -40.53 14.52 -14.32
CA LEU A 642 -40.47 13.14 -13.84
C LEU A 642 -41.02 12.23 -14.95
N ASN A 643 -40.13 11.46 -15.59
CA ASN A 643 -40.51 10.47 -16.59
C ASN A 643 -40.75 9.12 -15.89
N VAL A 644 -41.92 8.55 -16.10
CA VAL A 644 -42.40 7.31 -15.47
C VAL A 644 -42.83 6.35 -16.57
N THR A 645 -42.32 5.12 -16.55
CA THR A 645 -42.67 4.05 -17.52
C THR A 645 -43.59 2.98 -16.93
N GLY A 646 -43.85 3.04 -15.62
CA GLY A 646 -44.77 2.18 -14.87
C GLY A 646 -45.88 2.98 -14.18
N SER A 647 -46.34 2.50 -13.03
CA SER A 647 -47.45 3.13 -12.30
C SER A 647 -47.02 4.34 -11.45
N VAL A 648 -47.89 5.35 -11.38
CA VAL A 648 -47.71 6.54 -10.52
C VAL A 648 -48.66 6.45 -9.33
N ASN A 649 -48.14 6.42 -8.10
CA ASN A 649 -48.93 6.33 -6.87
C ASN A 649 -48.67 7.54 -5.94
N LEU A 650 -49.69 8.38 -5.77
CA LEU A 650 -49.58 9.68 -5.11
C LEU A 650 -50.36 9.76 -3.79
N ALA A 651 -49.63 10.07 -2.72
CA ALA A 651 -50.19 10.60 -1.47
C ALA A 651 -49.48 11.86 -0.96
N GLY A 652 -48.20 12.06 -1.32
CA GLY A 652 -47.36 13.16 -0.82
C GLY A 652 -47.69 14.55 -1.37
N LEU A 653 -46.83 15.51 -1.04
CA LEU A 653 -46.95 16.90 -1.45
C LEU A 653 -46.22 17.18 -2.77
N LEU A 654 -46.70 18.20 -3.48
CA LEU A 654 -46.02 18.88 -4.58
C LEU A 654 -45.59 20.29 -4.11
N ARG A 655 -44.40 20.73 -4.54
CA ARG A 655 -43.88 22.10 -4.38
C ARG A 655 -43.40 22.62 -5.74
N LEU A 656 -43.64 23.91 -6.00
CA LEU A 656 -43.13 24.61 -7.18
C LEU A 656 -42.11 25.68 -6.74
N ASN A 657 -40.93 25.63 -7.33
CA ASN A 657 -39.94 26.69 -7.28
C ASN A 657 -40.03 27.49 -8.59
N LEU A 658 -40.54 28.72 -8.53
CA LEU A 658 -40.68 29.55 -9.73
C LEU A 658 -39.39 30.32 -10.00
N LEU A 659 -38.82 30.12 -11.18
CA LEU A 659 -37.66 30.86 -11.70
C LEU A 659 -38.10 32.11 -12.51
N SER A 660 -39.37 32.19 -12.90
CA SER A 660 -39.96 33.37 -13.55
C SER A 660 -41.45 33.53 -13.20
N ALA A 661 -42.03 34.69 -13.55
CA ALA A 661 -43.47 34.89 -13.45
C ALA A 661 -44.24 34.10 -14.54
N PRO A 662 -45.38 33.46 -14.22
CA PRO A 662 -46.18 32.71 -15.19
C PRO A 662 -46.96 33.62 -16.15
N THR A 663 -47.10 33.16 -17.40
CA THR A 663 -48.12 33.72 -18.32
C THR A 663 -49.47 33.08 -17.99
N PRO A 664 -50.57 33.87 -17.84
CA PRO A 664 -51.88 33.31 -17.51
C PRO A 664 -52.33 32.24 -18.52
N GLN A 665 -52.95 31.15 -18.03
CA GLN A 665 -53.48 30.03 -18.81
C GLN A 665 -52.45 29.16 -19.55
N SER A 666 -51.14 29.41 -19.40
CA SER A 666 -50.10 28.47 -19.83
C SER A 666 -50.21 27.14 -19.06
N SER A 667 -49.87 26.02 -19.71
CA SER A 667 -49.98 24.67 -19.17
C SER A 667 -48.72 23.88 -19.49
N PHE A 668 -48.15 23.20 -18.49
CA PHE A 668 -46.87 22.50 -18.59
C PHE A 668 -46.97 21.10 -17.98
N LEU A 669 -46.40 20.11 -18.70
CA LEU A 669 -46.26 18.73 -18.23
C LEU A 669 -45.06 18.66 -17.27
N PHE A 670 -45.20 17.96 -16.15
CA PHE A 670 -44.09 17.73 -15.21
C PHE A 670 -44.02 16.29 -14.68
N VAL A 671 -45.09 15.51 -14.84
CA VAL A 671 -45.01 14.04 -14.82
C VAL A 671 -45.45 13.55 -16.19
N ASN A 672 -44.51 12.95 -16.92
CA ASN A 672 -44.73 12.26 -18.18
C ASN A 672 -44.82 10.77 -17.86
N ASN A 673 -46.04 10.24 -17.84
CA ASN A 673 -46.34 8.87 -17.46
C ASN A 673 -46.76 8.14 -18.73
N ASP A 674 -45.85 7.36 -19.31
CA ASP A 674 -46.03 6.90 -20.68
C ASP A 674 -47.06 5.75 -20.81
N GLY A 675 -47.17 5.19 -22.01
CA GLY A 675 -48.01 4.01 -22.25
C GLY A 675 -49.50 4.22 -21.95
N SER A 676 -50.01 3.43 -21.00
CA SER A 676 -51.42 3.43 -20.58
C SER A 676 -51.58 3.29 -19.06
N ASP A 677 -50.51 3.57 -18.34
CA ASP A 677 -50.28 3.11 -16.99
C ASP A 677 -50.91 4.05 -15.97
N THR A 678 -51.42 3.49 -14.87
CA THR A 678 -52.39 4.20 -14.02
C THR A 678 -51.74 5.21 -13.10
N VAL A 679 -52.29 6.43 -13.07
CA VAL A 679 -52.12 7.36 -11.95
C VAL A 679 -53.13 7.01 -10.86
N ILE A 680 -52.63 6.66 -9.69
CA ILE A 680 -53.39 6.28 -8.50
C ILE A 680 -53.22 7.38 -7.45
N GLY A 681 -54.34 7.83 -6.87
CA GLY A 681 -54.32 8.88 -5.86
C GLY A 681 -54.17 10.29 -6.43
N GLN A 682 -53.76 11.23 -5.58
CA GLN A 682 -53.51 12.65 -5.89
C GLN A 682 -52.44 13.17 -4.94
N PHE A 683 -51.75 14.26 -5.31
CA PHE A 683 -50.96 14.99 -4.32
C PHE A 683 -51.87 15.54 -3.21
N SER A 684 -51.34 15.63 -1.99
CA SER A 684 -52.04 16.22 -0.83
C SER A 684 -52.45 17.69 -1.03
N ASN A 685 -51.91 18.37 -2.04
CA ASN A 685 -52.35 19.68 -2.54
C ASN A 685 -53.72 19.65 -3.25
N LEU A 686 -54.28 18.45 -3.49
CA LEU A 686 -55.47 18.21 -4.31
C LEU A 686 -55.29 18.78 -5.72
N ASN A 687 -56.15 19.70 -6.16
CA ASN A 687 -56.16 20.25 -7.51
C ASN A 687 -55.53 21.65 -7.63
N ARG A 688 -54.87 22.18 -6.58
CA ARG A 688 -54.40 23.58 -6.56
C ARG A 688 -53.10 23.74 -5.78
N ILE A 689 -52.18 24.53 -6.32
CA ILE A 689 -50.86 24.78 -5.72
C ILE A 689 -50.43 26.24 -5.95
N THR A 690 -49.65 26.78 -5.04
CA THR A 690 -49.07 28.13 -5.13
C THR A 690 -47.56 28.06 -5.35
N GLY A 691 -47.06 28.75 -6.37
CA GLY A 691 -45.63 29.09 -6.51
C GLY A 691 -45.40 30.57 -6.14
N SER A 692 -44.19 30.98 -5.80
CA SER A 692 -43.89 32.40 -5.56
C SER A 692 -42.64 32.86 -6.32
N PHE A 693 -42.72 34.03 -6.94
CA PHE A 693 -41.63 34.66 -7.68
C PHE A 693 -41.64 36.18 -7.46
N GLY A 694 -40.48 36.79 -7.26
CA GLY A 694 -40.38 38.25 -7.06
C GLY A 694 -41.16 38.80 -5.86
N GLY A 695 -41.47 37.96 -4.86
CA GLY A 695 -42.32 38.31 -3.72
C GLY A 695 -43.83 38.30 -4.01
N GLN A 696 -44.26 37.93 -5.22
CA GLN A 696 -45.66 37.67 -5.56
C GLN A 696 -45.94 36.17 -5.51
N SER A 697 -47.17 35.79 -5.14
CA SER A 697 -47.63 34.40 -5.15
C SER A 697 -48.59 34.17 -6.30
N TYR A 698 -48.37 33.09 -7.05
CA TYR A 698 -49.11 32.71 -8.24
C TYR A 698 -49.83 31.38 -8.02
N ASP A 699 -51.10 31.33 -8.41
CA ASP A 699 -51.94 30.13 -8.31
C ASP A 699 -51.83 29.25 -9.57
N PHE A 700 -51.74 27.94 -9.37
CA PHE A 700 -51.78 26.94 -10.42
C PHE A 700 -52.82 25.87 -10.12
N ALA A 701 -53.48 25.38 -11.17
CA ALA A 701 -54.34 24.20 -11.11
C ALA A 701 -53.56 22.95 -11.52
N ILE A 702 -53.66 21.87 -10.74
CA ILE A 702 -53.06 20.57 -11.05
C ILE A 702 -54.08 19.74 -11.85
N ARG A 703 -53.62 19.10 -12.92
CA ARG A 703 -54.42 18.22 -13.79
C ARG A 703 -53.80 16.82 -13.81
N TYR A 704 -54.48 15.85 -13.23
CA TYR A 704 -54.08 14.43 -13.15
C TYR A 704 -54.48 13.58 -14.37
N SER A 705 -54.84 14.26 -15.46
CA SER A 705 -55.24 13.63 -16.73
C SER A 705 -54.88 14.62 -17.86
N ALA A 706 -53.59 14.77 -18.08
CA ALA A 706 -52.99 15.62 -19.11
C ALA A 706 -52.41 14.76 -20.25
N GLY A 707 -51.87 15.41 -21.28
CA GLY A 707 -51.13 14.78 -22.39
C GLY A 707 -51.83 13.57 -23.02
N THR A 708 -51.26 12.38 -22.87
CA THR A 708 -51.80 11.10 -23.39
C THR A 708 -53.07 10.62 -22.69
N GLY A 709 -53.38 11.18 -21.52
CA GLY A 709 -54.56 10.87 -20.69
C GLY A 709 -54.22 10.46 -19.26
N ASN A 710 -52.98 10.02 -19.04
CA ASN A 710 -52.42 9.57 -17.77
C ASN A 710 -51.24 10.43 -17.27
N ASP A 711 -50.93 11.55 -17.92
CA ASP A 711 -49.89 12.49 -17.47
C ASP A 711 -50.38 13.49 -16.42
N ILE A 712 -49.44 14.20 -15.78
CA ILE A 712 -49.73 15.27 -14.81
C ILE A 712 -49.14 16.61 -15.26
N ALA A 713 -50.01 17.63 -15.31
CA ALA A 713 -49.67 18.99 -15.71
C ALA A 713 -50.11 20.04 -14.69
N ILE A 714 -49.40 21.16 -14.65
CA ILE A 714 -49.82 22.40 -13.97
C ILE A 714 -50.29 23.44 -14.98
N ALA A 715 -51.29 24.24 -14.63
CA ALA A 715 -51.79 25.34 -15.45
C ALA A 715 -51.96 26.63 -14.64
N ALA A 716 -51.41 27.74 -15.14
CA ALA A 716 -51.43 29.04 -14.46
C ALA A 716 -52.85 29.63 -14.37
N VAL A 717 -53.34 29.89 -13.17
CA VAL A 717 -54.67 30.47 -12.91
C VAL A 717 -54.60 31.99 -13.05
N PRO A 718 -55.44 32.63 -13.89
CA PRO A 718 -55.47 34.09 -13.98
C PRO A 718 -55.86 34.75 -12.65
N GLU A 719 -55.15 35.80 -12.25
CA GLU A 719 -55.49 36.55 -11.03
C GLU A 719 -56.90 37.18 -11.12
N PRO A 720 -57.75 37.07 -10.07
CA PRO A 720 -59.13 37.59 -10.10
C PRO A 720 -59.24 39.12 -10.17
N THR A 721 -58.16 39.84 -9.85
CA THR A 721 -58.17 41.27 -9.51
C THR A 721 -58.48 42.18 -10.72
N THR A 722 -57.99 41.86 -11.92
CA THR A 722 -58.17 42.68 -13.12
C THR A 722 -59.64 42.85 -13.50
N TRP A 723 -60.43 41.78 -13.43
CA TRP A 723 -61.85 41.81 -13.79
C TRP A 723 -62.73 42.51 -12.74
N VAL A 724 -62.41 42.37 -11.45
CA VAL A 724 -63.12 43.06 -10.37
C VAL A 724 -62.80 44.56 -10.38
N ALA A 725 -61.54 44.94 -10.63
CA ALA A 725 -61.14 46.34 -10.76
C ALA A 725 -61.79 47.02 -11.99
N LEU A 726 -61.81 46.36 -13.16
CA LEU A 726 -62.46 46.89 -14.36
C LEU A 726 -63.99 46.99 -14.23
N SER A 727 -64.64 46.03 -13.56
CA SER A 727 -66.09 46.10 -13.34
C SER A 727 -66.49 47.16 -12.30
N LEU A 728 -65.71 47.35 -11.23
CA LEU A 728 -65.89 48.48 -10.30
C LEU A 728 -65.62 49.84 -10.97
N ALA A 729 -64.58 49.96 -11.80
CA ALA A 729 -64.31 51.17 -12.58
C ALA A 729 -65.42 51.45 -13.60
N GLY A 730 -65.94 50.41 -14.29
CA GLY A 730 -67.08 50.50 -15.20
C GLY A 730 -68.36 50.96 -14.49
N LEU A 731 -68.64 50.44 -13.30
CA LEU A 731 -69.76 50.88 -12.46
C LEU A 731 -69.59 52.34 -12.00
N ALA A 732 -68.38 52.76 -11.62
CA ALA A 732 -68.10 54.15 -11.23
C ALA A 732 -68.26 55.14 -12.40
N ILE A 733 -67.82 54.77 -13.61
CA ILE A 733 -68.00 55.56 -14.83
C ILE A 733 -69.48 55.62 -15.25
N GLY A 734 -70.20 54.49 -15.17
CA GLY A 734 -71.65 54.42 -15.42
C GLY A 734 -72.46 55.27 -14.44
N TYR A 735 -72.09 55.27 -13.15
CA TYR A 735 -72.71 56.10 -12.12
C TYR A 735 -72.46 57.60 -12.35
N ARG A 736 -71.24 57.98 -12.77
CA ARG A 736 -70.94 59.36 -13.18
C ARG A 736 -71.77 59.82 -14.38
N ARG A 737 -71.94 58.99 -15.42
CA ARG A 737 -72.79 59.32 -16.58
C ARG A 737 -74.27 59.48 -16.21
N ARG A 738 -74.83 58.64 -15.33
CA ARG A 738 -76.23 58.77 -14.90
C ARG A 738 -76.52 60.07 -14.14
N ARG A 739 -75.57 60.60 -13.35
CA ARG A 739 -75.77 61.88 -12.65
C ARG A 739 -75.81 63.10 -13.58
N GLN A 740 -75.18 63.05 -14.76
CA GLN A 740 -75.14 64.20 -15.69
C GLN A 740 -76.44 64.41 -16.49
N CYS A 741 -77.34 63.42 -16.59
CA CYS A 741 -78.61 63.55 -17.30
C CYS A 741 -79.81 64.00 -16.44
N MET A 742 -79.64 64.22 -15.12
CA MET A 742 -80.75 64.54 -14.20
C MET A 742 -80.76 65.98 -13.67
N THR A 743 -79.80 66.83 -14.03
CA THR A 743 -79.76 68.24 -13.60
C THR A 743 -79.84 69.19 -14.79
N ARG A 744 -81.06 69.50 -15.22
CA ARG A 744 -81.37 70.57 -16.17
C ARG A 744 -82.35 71.56 -15.51
N PRO A 745 -81.89 72.71 -15.00
CA PRO A 745 -82.79 73.77 -14.56
C PRO A 745 -83.37 74.54 -15.75
N MET A 746 -84.65 74.87 -15.68
CA MET A 746 -85.28 75.97 -16.41
C MET A 746 -85.01 77.31 -15.68
N VAL A 747 -85.63 78.40 -16.17
CA VAL A 747 -85.54 79.81 -15.74
C VAL A 747 -84.37 80.56 -16.40
N SER A 748 -84.58 81.67 -17.12
CA SER A 748 -85.81 82.44 -17.45
C SER A 748 -85.84 82.81 -18.93
#